data_AF-A0A931VIU6-F1
#
_entry.id   AF-A0A931VIU6-F1
#
_cell.length_a   1.000
_cell.length_b   1.000
_cell.length_c   1.000
_cell.angle_alpha   90.00
_cell.angle_beta   90.00
_cell.angle_gamma   90.00
#
_symmetry.space_group_name_H-M   'P 1'
#
loop_
_entity.id
_entity.type
_entity.pdbx_description
1 polymer ?
#
loop_
_entity_poly.entity_id
_entity_poly.type
_entity_poly.pdbx_seq_one_letter_code
_entity_poly.pdbx_strand_id
1 'polypeptide(L)'
;MLNFLKLAIITIIYLLISAPNAWAAYGVVNPKIKQVKTADSPVVYYLDHARGLKKAYVNSKAFLAYGNKWSDIKIISSAELNKWPELKLVKIKNSRSVYYIVNGQKALIKSEQQFIDSGFKWNQIVTVLAADLNEYKPVDFSGLKAAGALDRELTGEEANGRLVITSKPLALASPYLPTSSRANIVAAFIFESFARDIKVRALTFTRQGVSADDIIDALYLTDQAGQVKGEKNSLTNGRLYLNLSAEPLVIPAGQAKIFYLKADIKPVSGVFGQTLKFGLLKASQVDADAPLNGDFPQFGPEFKLIDGVNNLGRLKASPLVLNSNSQEAVIGSTNKAVAAFRLTEVSGNEDIVIERITLTNVGSARPEDLKNLTLVSANGRTVGQVRNMTGQKADFVFIRGLFLGKNNSLDLTLKVDIINGEDRTVKFILASKYDLSAFDDNNYDIFTEIDPALSGQANNFLIKRAPVFLTASPLKDNERLIYAGQEEALLGSLELRNNTSDIKLSSLTLQVVRSGETPALDKSVKIFDAQNKAELGLVDGRKVDGNFAEISLSGFNAPKGKTIKFQLRAHIPETALSGDSYQILIKSVNYNIADDNVLRRDNVLLAGPKIQVIEPSLHLFAGRISDNELAVAGRKQVVLAAFKAEAVKEEDLIITNLTVANVAGFTPVNFANGFSNLALYRGGSRISEIIAEPNADSYKFADLRAGVRAGDSVDIFVKADLDLSADGTVKFFVESARAMGENSKIPAAINNRGVASPEVEITQTVLQIKSLSGGNAVKGQKENKIASFNLSNNAAEKVRLDRAIINSFGSAGNLSNNNGFSNLKFAFTDDNGRLRQAGSRLSRPVADVNEISFGGLSLDPGENLILDLFLDADKTAVGDQISLFIRDITARGQLSGVNAIVNGAPTDTVVFNVDEAD
;
A
#
# COMPACT_ATOMS: atom_id res chain seq x y z
N MET A 1 -0.87 30.89 -12.25
CA MET A 1 -1.80 31.51 -11.28
C MET A 1 -1.33 31.40 -9.81
N LEU A 2 -0.67 30.31 -9.40
CA LEU A 2 -0.24 30.09 -8.01
C LEU A 2 0.95 30.95 -7.52
N ASN A 3 1.71 31.58 -8.43
CA ASN A 3 2.85 32.45 -8.07
C ASN A 3 2.46 33.92 -7.83
N PHE A 4 1.30 34.38 -8.32
CA PHE A 4 0.83 35.74 -8.05
C PHE A 4 0.17 35.88 -6.65
N LEU A 5 -0.42 34.79 -6.14
CA LEU A 5 -1.05 34.76 -4.82
C LEU A 5 -0.02 34.77 -3.67
N LYS A 6 1.17 34.16 -3.90
CA LYS A 6 2.27 34.16 -2.92
C LYS A 6 2.94 35.54 -2.80
N LEU A 7 3.00 36.32 -3.88
CA LEU A 7 3.58 37.66 -3.83
C LEU A 7 2.65 38.65 -3.10
N ALA A 8 1.34 38.58 -3.33
CA ALA A 8 0.36 39.46 -2.68
C ALA A 8 0.23 39.23 -1.16
N ILE A 9 0.35 37.98 -0.69
CA ILE A 9 0.28 37.66 0.75
C ILE A 9 1.57 38.09 1.48
N ILE A 10 2.73 38.02 0.83
CA ILE A 10 4.00 38.52 1.41
C ILE A 10 4.00 40.05 1.48
N THR A 11 3.40 40.76 0.52
CA THR A 11 3.28 42.23 0.58
C THR A 11 2.31 42.72 1.65
N ILE A 12 1.21 42.00 1.90
CA ILE A 12 0.23 42.33 2.96
C ILE A 12 0.77 42.01 4.36
N ILE A 13 1.55 40.93 4.52
CA ILE A 13 2.22 40.62 5.80
C ILE A 13 3.37 41.62 6.10
N TYR A 14 4.07 42.13 5.08
CA TYR A 14 5.05 43.22 5.28
C TYR A 14 4.39 44.58 5.58
N LEU A 15 3.20 44.85 5.03
CA LEU A 15 2.44 46.08 5.33
C LEU A 15 1.83 46.07 6.74
N LEU A 16 1.53 44.89 7.30
CA LEU A 16 0.96 44.75 8.65
C LEU A 16 2.02 44.70 9.77
N ILE A 17 3.31 44.55 9.46
CA ILE A 17 4.42 44.60 10.43
C ILE A 17 5.10 45.99 10.47
N SER A 18 4.68 46.93 9.61
CA SER A 18 5.26 48.29 9.54
C SER A 18 4.35 49.41 10.09
N ALA A 19 3.35 49.08 10.91
CA ALA A 19 2.73 50.07 11.78
C ALA A 19 3.66 50.32 12.99
N PRO A 20 4.24 51.52 13.17
CA PRO A 20 5.12 51.76 14.30
C PRO A 20 4.31 51.80 15.61
N ASN A 21 4.55 50.82 16.48
CA ASN A 21 4.29 50.88 17.93
C ASN A 21 5.20 51.92 18.61
N ALA A 22 5.17 53.18 18.15
CA ALA A 22 5.97 54.26 18.72
C ALA A 22 5.28 54.98 19.90
N TRP A 23 4.15 54.49 20.41
CA TRP A 23 3.31 55.26 21.34
C TRP A 23 3.39 54.84 22.82
N ALA A 24 4.29 53.94 23.22
CA ALA A 24 4.35 53.47 24.60
C ALA A 24 5.72 53.49 25.31
N ALA A 25 6.81 53.94 24.67
CA ALA A 25 8.16 53.80 25.26
C ALA A 25 8.83 55.10 25.78
N TYR A 26 8.25 56.30 25.56
CA TYR A 26 8.85 57.55 26.04
C TYR A 26 7.78 58.54 26.54
N GLY A 27 7.14 58.21 27.66
CA GLY A 27 6.40 59.20 28.43
C GLY A 27 7.36 60.30 28.92
N VAL A 28 7.09 61.55 28.54
CA VAL A 28 6.77 62.71 29.43
C VAL A 28 6.47 63.97 28.58
N VAL A 29 6.78 64.02 27.28
CA VAL A 29 6.45 65.19 26.42
C VAL A 29 5.24 64.89 25.53
N ASN A 30 4.16 65.66 25.67
CA ASN A 30 2.94 65.56 24.86
C ASN A 30 3.29 65.42 23.36
N PRO A 31 2.76 64.42 22.61
CA PRO A 31 3.07 64.20 21.19
C PRO A 31 2.83 65.40 20.27
N LYS A 32 2.04 66.39 20.72
CA LYS A 32 1.82 67.65 20.02
C LYS A 32 2.99 68.64 20.15
N ILE A 33 3.85 68.49 21.16
CA ILE A 33 5.03 69.32 21.39
C ILE A 33 6.17 68.78 20.53
N LYS A 34 6.57 69.55 19.52
CA LYS A 34 7.64 69.16 18.59
C LYS A 34 8.93 69.92 18.82
N GLN A 35 8.92 71.03 19.57
CA GLN A 35 10.08 71.87 19.80
C GLN A 35 10.29 72.08 21.29
N VAL A 36 11.49 71.76 21.77
CA VAL A 36 11.84 71.86 23.19
C VAL A 36 13.21 72.50 23.40
N LYS A 37 13.42 73.07 24.58
CA LYS A 37 14.75 73.46 25.08
C LYS A 37 14.85 73.17 26.58
N THR A 38 16.05 73.22 27.14
CA THR A 38 16.23 73.23 28.60
C THR A 38 16.28 74.67 29.11
N ALA A 39 16.08 74.86 30.42
CA ALA A 39 16.16 76.19 31.02
C ALA A 39 17.57 76.81 30.87
N ASP A 40 18.60 75.97 30.94
CA ASP A 40 20.01 76.37 31.00
C ASP A 40 20.70 76.44 29.62
N SER A 41 19.96 76.17 28.52
CA SER A 41 20.52 76.18 27.16
C SER A 41 19.64 76.93 26.17
N PRO A 42 20.20 77.81 25.32
CA PRO A 42 19.46 78.45 24.24
C PRO A 42 19.19 77.52 23.05
N VAL A 43 19.75 76.29 23.03
CA VAL A 43 19.61 75.35 21.91
C VAL A 43 18.19 74.78 21.87
N VAL A 44 17.55 74.89 20.71
CA VAL A 44 16.20 74.37 20.47
C VAL A 44 16.29 73.04 19.73
N TYR A 45 15.58 72.02 20.22
CA TYR A 45 15.53 70.69 19.66
C TYR A 45 14.16 70.39 19.06
N TYR A 46 14.15 69.83 17.86
CA TYR A 46 13.02 69.14 17.25
C TYR A 46 12.91 67.71 17.80
N LEU A 47 11.70 67.26 18.15
CA LEU A 47 11.40 65.89 18.57
C LEU A 47 10.65 65.14 17.46
N ASP A 48 11.27 64.08 16.90
CA ASP A 48 10.61 63.12 16.02
C ASP A 48 9.97 62.00 16.85
N HIS A 49 8.73 62.24 17.26
CA HIS A 49 7.93 61.29 18.03
C HIS A 49 7.72 59.94 17.33
N ALA A 50 7.77 59.88 16.00
CA ALA A 50 7.57 58.62 15.27
C ALA A 50 8.77 57.67 15.42
N ARG A 51 9.97 58.21 15.66
CA ARG A 51 11.22 57.45 15.80
C ARG A 51 11.83 57.54 17.19
N GLY A 52 11.31 58.41 18.05
CA GLY A 52 11.84 58.68 19.38
C GLY A 52 13.18 59.43 19.34
N LEU A 53 13.45 60.27 18.34
CA LEU A 53 14.74 60.95 18.16
C LEU A 53 14.64 62.47 18.38
N LYS A 54 15.73 63.12 18.81
CA LYS A 54 15.84 64.60 18.89
C LYS A 54 16.86 65.16 17.89
N LYS A 55 16.61 66.36 17.36
CA LYS A 55 17.54 67.08 16.49
C LYS A 55 17.67 68.55 16.91
N ALA A 56 18.87 69.03 17.14
CA ALA A 56 19.09 70.47 17.33
C ALA A 56 18.87 71.25 16.02
N TYR A 57 18.20 72.40 16.09
CA TYR A 57 18.23 73.37 15.00
C TYR A 57 19.59 74.08 14.99
N VAL A 58 20.23 74.17 13.82
CA VAL A 58 21.58 74.73 13.68
C VAL A 58 21.62 76.20 14.06
N ASN A 59 20.58 76.96 13.66
CA ASN A 59 20.43 78.37 13.94
C ASN A 59 18.96 78.80 13.82
N SER A 60 18.68 80.08 14.12
CA SER A 60 17.33 80.68 14.04
C SER A 60 16.73 80.61 12.64
N LYS A 61 17.54 80.71 11.58
CA LYS A 61 17.10 80.59 10.19
C LYS A 61 16.57 79.19 9.87
N ALA A 62 17.27 78.14 10.31
CA ALA A 62 16.80 76.75 10.17
C ALA A 62 15.49 76.52 10.94
N PHE A 63 15.36 77.09 12.15
CA PHE A 63 14.13 76.99 12.95
C PHE A 63 12.92 77.64 12.24
N LEU A 64 13.08 78.87 11.74
CA LEU A 64 12.01 79.62 11.07
C LEU A 64 11.65 79.03 9.70
N ALA A 65 12.58 78.37 9.00
CA ALA A 65 12.33 77.75 7.70
C ALA A 65 11.25 76.65 7.71
N TYR A 66 10.99 76.03 8.87
CA TYR A 66 9.89 75.08 9.05
C TYR A 66 8.54 75.74 9.40
N GLY A 67 8.47 77.08 9.44
CA GLY A 67 7.28 77.82 9.88
C GLY A 67 7.05 77.77 11.39
N ASN A 68 8.05 77.35 12.18
CA ASN A 68 7.94 77.28 13.63
C ASN A 68 7.87 78.68 14.24
N LYS A 69 7.13 78.82 15.35
CA LYS A 69 7.09 80.04 16.15
C LYS A 69 7.86 79.84 17.45
N TRP A 70 8.57 80.87 17.91
CA TRP A 70 9.31 80.82 19.17
C TRP A 70 8.39 80.56 20.38
N SER A 71 7.12 80.95 20.29
CA SER A 71 6.07 80.66 21.27
C SER A 71 5.78 79.17 21.46
N ASP A 72 6.13 78.33 20.48
CA ASP A 72 5.79 76.90 20.46
C ASP A 72 6.85 76.04 21.17
N ILE A 73 7.96 76.65 21.59
CA ILE A 73 9.06 75.95 22.27
C ILE A 73 8.68 75.71 23.73
N LYS A 74 8.67 74.44 24.13
CA LYS A 74 8.48 74.06 25.53
C LYS A 74 9.81 73.93 26.26
N ILE A 75 9.90 74.51 27.46
CA ILE A 75 11.02 74.27 28.37
C ILE A 75 10.77 72.94 29.11
N ILE A 76 11.73 72.02 29.04
CA ILE A 76 11.73 70.72 29.73
C ILE A 76 13.03 70.53 30.52
N SER A 77 13.09 69.54 31.41
CA SER A 77 14.31 69.23 32.16
C SER A 77 15.37 68.58 31.26
N SER A 78 16.65 68.73 31.63
CA SER A 78 17.76 68.06 30.94
C SER A 78 17.63 66.53 31.00
N ALA A 79 17.10 65.98 32.09
CA ALA A 79 16.85 64.54 32.23
C ALA A 79 15.80 64.03 31.23
N GLU A 80 14.72 64.78 30.99
CA GLU A 80 13.70 64.44 30.00
C GLU A 80 14.24 64.55 28.57
N LEU A 81 15.01 65.61 28.27
CA LEU A 81 15.62 65.77 26.95
C LEU A 81 16.66 64.67 26.65
N ASN A 82 17.35 64.15 27.68
CA ASN A 82 18.36 63.10 27.53
C ASN A 82 17.77 61.71 27.25
N LYS A 83 16.47 61.50 27.48
CA LYS A 83 15.76 60.27 27.07
C LYS A 83 15.64 60.11 25.56
N TRP A 84 15.79 61.19 24.80
CA TRP A 84 15.69 61.19 23.34
C TRP A 84 17.09 61.10 22.71
N PRO A 85 17.43 60.00 22.01
CA PRO A 85 18.69 59.89 21.28
C PRO A 85 18.80 60.91 20.15
N GLU A 86 20.01 61.30 19.81
CA GLU A 86 20.24 62.24 18.72
C GLU A 86 19.93 61.64 17.34
N LEU A 87 19.22 62.42 16.53
CA LEU A 87 18.97 62.17 15.13
C LEU A 87 20.24 62.51 14.34
N LYS A 88 20.82 61.50 13.71
CA LYS A 88 22.05 61.65 12.94
C LYS A 88 21.91 61.43 11.44
N LEU A 89 20.78 60.92 10.96
CA LEU A 89 20.59 60.56 9.55
C LEU A 89 19.46 61.37 8.93
N VAL A 90 19.79 62.14 7.89
CA VAL A 90 18.84 63.05 7.26
C VAL A 90 18.85 62.94 5.74
N LYS A 91 17.71 63.23 5.12
CA LYS A 91 17.57 63.41 3.67
C LYS A 91 16.61 64.54 3.33
N ILE A 92 16.71 65.08 2.11
CA ILE A 92 15.71 66.03 1.61
C ILE A 92 14.55 65.27 0.97
N LYS A 93 13.32 65.79 1.09
CA LYS A 93 12.13 65.23 0.44
C LYS A 93 12.39 65.11 -1.07
N ASN A 94 12.14 63.95 -1.66
CA ASN A 94 12.38 63.60 -3.07
C ASN A 94 13.87 63.51 -3.52
N SER A 95 14.84 63.59 -2.60
CA SER A 95 16.25 63.28 -2.90
C SER A 95 16.62 61.84 -2.51
N ARG A 96 17.50 61.20 -3.28
CA ARG A 96 18.08 59.88 -2.96
C ARG A 96 19.31 59.98 -2.04
N SER A 97 19.87 61.17 -1.86
CA SER A 97 21.07 61.38 -1.05
C SER A 97 20.74 61.38 0.45
N VAL A 98 21.45 60.55 1.21
CA VAL A 98 21.38 60.48 2.68
C VAL A 98 22.64 61.10 3.27
N TYR A 99 22.48 61.95 4.28
CA TYR A 99 23.58 62.62 4.96
C TYR A 99 23.63 62.19 6.42
N TYR A 100 24.85 62.00 6.92
CA TYR A 100 25.14 61.89 8.34
C TYR A 100 25.43 63.29 8.90
N ILE A 101 24.74 63.68 9.96
CA ILE A 101 24.91 64.97 10.64
C ILE A 101 25.40 64.77 12.06
N VAL A 102 26.43 65.52 12.44
CA VAL A 102 26.98 65.56 13.80
C VAL A 102 27.74 66.88 14.00
N ASN A 103 27.65 67.49 15.18
CA ASN A 103 28.40 68.70 15.54
C ASN A 103 28.33 69.85 14.51
N GLY A 104 27.16 70.10 13.92
CA GLY A 104 26.96 71.17 12.91
C GLY A 104 27.57 70.89 11.53
N GLN A 105 28.08 69.68 11.31
CA GLN A 105 28.64 69.23 10.03
C GLN A 105 27.73 68.20 9.36
N LYS A 106 27.82 68.08 8.03
CA LYS A 106 27.16 67.03 7.23
C LYS A 106 28.16 66.31 6.34
N ALA A 107 28.04 65.00 6.24
CA ALA A 107 28.73 64.20 5.22
C ALA A 107 27.74 63.40 4.38
N LEU A 108 27.97 63.36 3.08
CA LEU A 108 27.20 62.52 2.16
C LEU A 108 27.60 61.06 2.34
N ILE A 109 26.61 60.18 2.53
CA ILE A 109 26.81 58.73 2.50
C ILE A 109 26.79 58.31 1.02
N LYS A 110 27.95 57.86 0.51
CA LYS A 110 28.20 57.63 -0.92
C LYS A 110 27.63 56.30 -1.43
N SER A 111 27.40 55.32 -0.56
CA SER A 111 26.88 54.00 -0.94
C SER A 111 26.09 53.31 0.18
N GLU A 112 25.27 52.32 -0.20
CA GLU A 112 24.57 51.43 0.73
C GLU A 112 25.54 50.60 1.58
N GLN A 113 26.66 50.15 1.02
CA GLN A 113 27.68 49.44 1.79
C GLN A 113 28.26 50.33 2.90
N GLN A 114 28.56 51.61 2.61
CA GLN A 114 29.02 52.57 3.62
C GLN A 114 27.98 52.82 4.73
N PHE A 115 26.69 52.71 4.39
CA PHE A 115 25.58 52.80 5.34
C PHE A 115 25.54 51.58 6.28
N ILE A 116 25.65 50.37 5.72
CA ILE A 116 25.65 49.09 6.46
C ILE A 116 26.88 48.99 7.36
N ASP A 117 28.08 49.27 6.82
CA ASP A 117 29.36 49.20 7.54
C ASP A 117 29.44 50.19 8.71
N SER A 118 28.64 51.26 8.67
CA SER A 118 28.55 52.24 9.75
C SER A 118 27.50 51.89 10.80
N GLY A 119 26.82 50.74 10.66
CA GLY A 119 25.80 50.26 11.59
C GLY A 119 24.51 51.09 11.56
N PHE A 120 24.30 51.89 10.52
CA PHE A 120 23.12 52.74 10.40
C PHE A 120 21.88 51.92 10.07
N LYS A 121 20.73 52.35 10.57
CA LYS A 121 19.44 51.69 10.32
C LYS A 121 18.58 52.56 9.42
N TRP A 122 18.02 51.97 8.37
CA TRP A 122 17.18 52.68 7.39
C TRP A 122 15.98 53.39 8.02
N ASN A 123 15.42 52.83 9.09
CA ASN A 123 14.30 53.43 9.82
C ASN A 123 14.66 54.70 10.62
N GLN A 124 15.95 55.01 10.80
CA GLN A 124 16.42 56.21 11.50
C GLN A 124 16.60 57.43 10.57
N ILE A 125 16.41 57.29 9.26
CA ILE A 125 16.53 58.40 8.31
C ILE A 125 15.31 59.31 8.42
N VAL A 126 15.54 60.59 8.70
CA VAL A 126 14.50 61.61 8.81
C VAL A 126 14.56 62.59 7.65
N THR A 127 13.39 63.00 7.18
CA THR A 127 13.31 63.97 6.08
C THR A 127 13.35 65.39 6.65
N VAL A 128 14.28 66.21 6.14
CA VAL A 128 14.49 67.61 6.54
C VAL A 128 14.33 68.55 5.34
N LEU A 129 14.06 69.83 5.60
CA LEU A 129 14.06 70.85 4.55
C LEU A 129 15.48 71.13 4.06
N ALA A 130 15.61 71.44 2.76
CA ALA A 130 16.90 71.80 2.17
C ALA A 130 17.52 73.03 2.86
N ALA A 131 16.69 74.01 3.24
CA ALA A 131 17.12 75.19 3.98
C ALA A 131 17.77 74.88 5.33
N ASP A 132 17.37 73.80 6.01
CA ASP A 132 17.96 73.35 7.29
C ASP A 132 19.23 72.51 7.04
N LEU A 133 19.19 71.60 6.07
CA LEU A 133 20.39 70.81 5.72
C LEU A 133 21.54 71.68 5.19
N ASN A 134 21.25 72.80 4.54
CA ASN A 134 22.26 73.71 4.00
C ASN A 134 23.02 74.51 5.07
N GLU A 135 22.50 74.62 6.28
CA GLU A 135 23.20 75.29 7.39
C GLU A 135 24.32 74.41 8.00
N TYR A 136 24.36 73.12 7.68
CA TYR A 136 25.45 72.23 8.11
C TYR A 136 26.68 72.37 7.20
N LYS A 137 27.87 72.48 7.80
CA LYS A 137 29.14 72.54 7.07
C LYS A 137 29.45 71.19 6.39
N PRO A 138 29.66 71.12 5.08
CA PRO A 138 29.98 69.86 4.40
C PRO A 138 31.40 69.39 4.74
N VAL A 139 31.55 68.09 5.02
CA VAL A 139 32.83 67.39 5.25
C VAL A 139 32.80 66.00 4.59
N ASP A 140 33.96 65.37 4.41
CA ASP A 140 34.01 63.98 3.94
C ASP A 140 33.62 63.01 5.06
N PHE A 141 32.99 61.90 4.70
CA PHE A 141 32.42 60.94 5.66
C PHE A 141 33.48 60.29 6.56
N SER A 142 34.71 60.15 6.05
CA SER A 142 35.87 59.63 6.79
C SER A 142 36.25 60.52 7.99
N GLY A 143 36.14 61.85 7.85
CA GLY A 143 36.48 62.81 8.90
C GLY A 143 35.48 62.89 10.07
N LEU A 144 34.30 62.27 9.96
CA LEU A 144 33.27 62.27 11.01
C LEU A 144 33.31 61.05 11.94
N LYS A 145 34.08 60.00 11.59
CA LYS A 145 34.32 58.87 12.50
C LYS A 145 35.39 59.18 13.58
N ALA A 146 36.11 60.31 13.44
CA ALA A 146 37.18 60.72 14.34
C ALA A 146 36.73 61.54 15.57
N ALA A 147 35.44 61.91 15.70
CA ALA A 147 34.99 62.79 16.79
C ALA A 147 34.67 62.05 18.12
N GLY A 148 35.57 61.15 18.54
CA GLY A 148 35.48 60.43 19.82
C GLY A 148 36.75 59.68 20.23
N ALA A 149 37.76 59.57 19.35
CA ALA A 149 39.10 59.13 19.68
C ALA A 149 40.05 60.32 19.48
N LEU A 150 40.95 60.52 20.43
CA LEU A 150 41.89 61.64 20.49
C LEU A 150 42.73 61.72 19.21
N ASP A 151 42.68 62.85 18.51
CA ASP A 151 43.68 63.23 17.50
C ASP A 151 45.05 63.37 18.22
N ARG A 152 45.86 62.31 18.18
CA ARG A 152 47.32 62.44 18.22
C ARG A 152 47.86 62.13 16.84
N GLU A 153 48.40 63.14 16.21
CA GLU A 153 49.24 63.03 15.02
C GLU A 153 50.47 62.17 15.38
N LEU A 154 50.58 60.96 14.83
CA LEU A 154 51.70 60.05 15.08
C LEU A 154 52.90 60.49 14.23
N THR A 155 53.89 61.13 14.84
CA THR A 155 55.19 61.43 14.21
C THR A 155 56.27 60.49 14.76
N GLY A 156 56.96 59.75 13.88
CA GLY A 156 58.18 58.96 14.18
C GLY A 156 57.99 57.70 15.04
N GLU A 157 58.65 56.59 14.67
CA GLU A 157 58.73 55.25 15.35
C GLU A 157 57.42 54.55 15.80
N GLU A 158 56.26 55.22 15.81
CA GLU A 158 54.95 54.68 16.25
C GLU A 158 54.19 53.95 15.12
N ALA A 159 54.70 53.96 13.89
CA ALA A 159 54.18 53.20 12.75
C ALA A 159 54.38 51.66 12.86
N ASN A 160 55.14 51.20 13.87
CA ASN A 160 55.35 49.78 14.15
C ASN A 160 54.20 49.17 14.96
N GLY A 161 53.03 48.96 14.31
CA GLY A 161 51.94 48.08 14.75
C GLY A 161 51.76 47.92 16.26
N ARG A 162 51.35 49.00 16.95
CA ARG A 162 51.11 49.06 18.41
C ARG A 162 49.63 48.90 18.78
N LEU A 163 49.36 48.40 19.98
CA LEU A 163 48.01 48.27 20.58
C LEU A 163 47.81 49.33 21.68
N VAL A 164 46.75 50.13 21.58
CA VAL A 164 46.32 51.05 22.64
C VAL A 164 45.10 50.49 23.37
N ILE A 165 45.13 50.51 24.70
CA ILE A 165 44.01 50.06 25.53
C ILE A 165 43.62 51.17 26.51
N THR A 166 42.35 51.56 26.48
CA THR A 166 41.77 52.54 27.40
C THR A 166 40.49 52.02 28.04
N SER A 167 40.21 52.43 29.28
CA SER A 167 38.94 52.18 29.95
C SER A 167 37.85 53.02 29.29
N LYS A 168 36.75 52.38 28.90
CA LYS A 168 35.54 53.07 28.45
C LYS A 168 34.69 53.42 29.66
N PRO A 169 34.34 54.70 29.88
CA PRO A 169 33.38 55.07 30.92
C PRO A 169 32.05 54.32 30.75
N LEU A 170 31.56 53.72 31.84
CA LEU A 170 30.24 53.10 31.87
C LEU A 170 29.21 54.13 32.33
N ALA A 171 28.14 54.31 31.56
CA ALA A 171 26.97 55.07 31.99
C ALA A 171 26.14 54.19 32.94
N LEU A 172 26.54 54.15 34.22
CA LEU A 172 25.85 53.35 35.24
C LEU A 172 24.54 54.03 35.67
N ALA A 173 23.44 53.28 35.65
CA ALA A 173 22.18 53.71 36.25
C ALA A 173 22.23 53.73 37.79
N SER A 174 23.10 52.92 38.39
CA SER A 174 23.30 52.81 39.84
C SER A 174 24.75 52.38 40.16
N PRO A 175 25.37 52.91 41.23
CA PRO A 175 26.67 52.44 41.70
C PRO A 175 26.57 51.15 42.52
N TYR A 176 25.36 50.62 42.74
CA TYR A 176 25.12 49.41 43.51
C TYR A 176 25.07 48.18 42.60
N LEU A 177 25.73 47.12 43.04
CA LEU A 177 25.78 45.84 42.38
C LEU A 177 25.20 44.78 43.34
N PRO A 178 23.98 44.27 43.10
CA PRO A 178 23.37 43.29 43.99
C PRO A 178 24.05 41.92 43.87
N THR A 179 24.21 41.23 44.99
CA THR A 179 24.51 39.79 44.99
C THR A 179 23.35 39.00 44.41
N SER A 180 23.54 37.75 44.02
CA SER A 180 22.50 36.95 43.33
C SER A 180 22.07 37.50 41.96
N SER A 181 22.96 38.23 41.28
CA SER A 181 22.74 38.77 39.93
C SER A 181 23.82 38.31 38.95
N ARG A 182 23.55 38.42 37.66
CA ARG A 182 24.39 37.92 36.56
C ARG A 182 24.63 38.94 35.47
N ALA A 183 25.60 38.63 34.61
CA ALA A 183 25.91 39.40 33.42
C ALA A 183 26.17 40.90 33.66
N ASN A 184 26.57 41.25 34.89
CA ASN A 184 26.76 42.62 35.31
C ASN A 184 28.01 43.20 34.65
N ILE A 185 27.88 44.30 33.93
CA ILE A 185 29.04 44.95 33.30
C ILE A 185 29.86 45.65 34.39
N VAL A 186 31.04 45.11 34.70
CA VAL A 186 31.93 45.61 35.77
C VAL A 186 33.09 46.45 35.23
N ALA A 187 33.44 46.31 33.95
CA ALA A 187 34.36 47.20 33.25
C ALA A 187 34.11 47.15 31.74
N ALA A 188 34.54 48.19 31.02
CA ALA A 188 34.58 48.19 29.56
C ALA A 188 35.90 48.78 29.08
N PHE A 189 36.43 48.24 27.99
CA PHE A 189 37.72 48.61 27.44
C PHE A 189 37.61 48.82 25.94
N ILE A 190 38.34 49.80 25.43
CA ILE A 190 38.54 50.05 24.01
C ILE A 190 39.94 49.57 23.66
N PHE A 191 40.02 48.67 22.68
CA PHE A 191 41.26 48.15 22.12
C PHE A 191 41.42 48.73 20.72
N GLU A 192 42.47 49.51 20.48
CA GLU A 192 42.69 50.21 19.23
C GLU A 192 43.99 49.76 18.57
N SER A 193 43.90 49.38 17.30
CA SER A 193 45.06 49.13 16.46
C SER A 193 45.14 50.16 15.33
N PHE A 194 46.35 50.59 14.98
CA PHE A 194 46.58 51.65 14.00
C PHE A 194 47.05 51.11 12.64
N ALA A 195 48.12 50.32 12.60
CA ALA A 195 48.82 50.01 11.35
C ALA A 195 48.62 48.59 10.80
N ARG A 196 48.25 47.61 11.64
CA ARG A 196 48.04 46.20 11.23
C ARG A 196 47.06 45.49 12.15
N ASP A 197 46.57 44.32 11.76
CA ASP A 197 45.80 43.48 12.66
C ASP A 197 46.66 43.01 13.84
N ILE A 198 46.15 43.16 15.06
CA ILE A 198 46.83 42.75 16.30
C ILE A 198 46.03 41.64 16.97
N LYS A 199 46.73 40.59 17.43
CA LYS A 199 46.15 39.46 18.15
C LYS A 199 46.48 39.56 19.63
N VAL A 200 45.45 39.62 20.47
CA VAL A 200 45.56 39.50 21.92
C VAL A 200 45.31 38.05 22.32
N ARG A 201 46.33 37.41 22.91
CA ARG A 201 46.36 35.99 23.26
C ARG A 201 46.08 35.72 24.73
N ALA A 202 46.26 36.70 25.61
CA ALA A 202 45.84 36.58 27.00
C ALA A 202 45.55 37.95 27.64
N LEU A 203 44.67 37.94 28.64
CA LEU A 203 44.33 39.12 29.45
C LEU A 203 44.29 38.74 30.93
N THR A 204 44.94 39.52 31.79
CA THR A 204 44.91 39.37 33.24
C THR A 204 44.21 40.54 33.90
N PHE A 205 42.94 40.38 34.27
CA PHE A 205 42.22 41.41 35.02
C PHE A 205 42.54 41.33 36.51
N THR A 206 42.66 42.48 37.16
CA THR A 206 42.91 42.63 38.60
C THR A 206 41.68 43.20 39.28
N ARG A 207 41.28 42.57 40.38
CA ARG A 207 40.25 43.04 41.31
C ARG A 207 40.88 44.01 42.32
N GLN A 208 40.19 45.09 42.58
CA GLN A 208 40.43 46.03 43.68
C GLN A 208 39.12 46.25 44.44
N GLY A 209 39.21 46.84 45.63
CA GLY A 209 38.09 47.03 46.54
C GLY A 209 38.12 46.06 47.74
N VAL A 210 37.14 46.20 48.62
CA VAL A 210 37.05 45.45 49.89
C VAL A 210 35.99 44.36 49.76
N SER A 211 36.30 43.30 49.04
CA SER A 211 35.44 42.11 48.88
C SER A 211 36.28 40.83 48.85
N ALA A 212 35.67 39.69 49.15
CA ALA A 212 36.31 38.39 49.03
C ALA A 212 36.34 37.93 47.55
N ASP A 213 37.30 37.08 47.17
CA ASP A 213 37.39 36.55 45.79
C ASP A 213 36.24 35.58 45.47
N ASP A 214 35.70 34.90 46.48
CA ASP A 214 34.71 33.84 46.36
C ASP A 214 33.30 34.36 46.04
N ILE A 215 33.03 35.66 46.20
CA ILE A 215 31.76 36.31 45.85
C ILE A 215 31.49 36.31 44.35
N ILE A 216 32.54 36.16 43.53
CA ILE A 216 32.42 36.11 42.09
C ILE A 216 32.23 34.66 41.65
N ASP A 217 31.13 34.42 40.94
CA ASP A 217 30.81 33.10 40.40
C ASP A 217 31.53 32.87 39.06
N ALA A 218 31.48 33.88 38.20
CA ALA A 218 32.15 33.89 36.91
C ALA A 218 32.51 35.31 36.51
N LEU A 219 33.63 35.44 35.80
CA LEU A 219 33.98 36.64 35.04
C LEU A 219 34.23 36.27 33.60
N TYR A 220 33.70 37.06 32.70
CA TYR A 220 33.83 36.80 31.27
C TYR A 220 33.87 38.08 30.45
N LEU A 221 34.60 38.02 29.34
CA LEU A 221 34.77 39.11 28.41
C LEU A 221 33.80 38.92 27.23
N THR A 222 33.00 39.93 26.91
CA THR A 222 32.15 39.93 25.71
C THR A 222 32.55 41.03 24.75
N ASP A 223 32.33 40.84 23.46
CA ASP A 223 32.37 41.94 22.49
C ASP A 223 31.09 42.78 22.51
N GLN A 224 31.01 43.77 21.62
CA GLN A 224 29.83 44.64 21.48
C GLN A 224 28.58 43.92 20.97
N ALA A 225 28.72 42.75 20.32
CA ALA A 225 27.60 41.90 19.94
C ALA A 225 27.15 40.97 21.08
N GLY A 226 27.84 41.01 22.23
CA GLY A 226 27.55 40.16 23.38
C GLY A 226 28.19 38.76 23.29
N GLN A 227 29.03 38.49 22.30
CA GLN A 227 29.69 37.20 22.16
C GLN A 227 30.80 37.08 23.21
N VAL A 228 30.76 36.02 24.03
CA VAL A 228 31.81 35.70 25.01
C VAL A 228 33.09 35.33 24.26
N LYS A 229 34.20 35.95 24.64
CA LYS A 229 35.54 35.72 24.09
C LYS A 229 36.46 34.94 25.04
N GLY A 230 36.16 34.99 26.34
CA GLY A 230 36.88 34.24 27.35
C GLY A 230 36.15 34.34 28.69
N GLU A 231 36.22 33.27 29.48
CA GLU A 231 35.53 33.14 30.76
C GLU A 231 36.43 32.42 31.78
N LYS A 232 36.25 32.74 33.06
CA LYS A 232 36.77 31.94 34.16
C LYS A 232 35.85 32.00 35.36
N ASN A 233 35.77 30.88 36.08
CA ASN A 233 34.89 30.70 37.24
C ASN A 233 35.64 30.78 38.58
N SER A 234 36.82 31.41 38.58
CA SER A 234 37.61 31.64 39.78
C SER A 234 38.60 32.78 39.60
N LEU A 235 38.74 33.56 40.68
CA LEU A 235 39.83 34.49 40.89
C LEU A 235 40.95 33.77 41.66
N THR A 236 42.20 34.12 41.37
CA THR A 236 43.36 33.65 42.13
C THR A 236 44.12 34.86 42.62
N ASN A 237 44.13 35.10 43.94
CA ASN A 237 44.75 36.26 44.58
C ASN A 237 44.30 37.60 43.94
N GLY A 238 42.98 37.76 43.76
CA GLY A 238 42.39 38.94 43.13
C GLY A 238 42.66 39.08 41.64
N ARG A 239 43.18 38.05 40.96
CA ARG A 239 43.51 38.09 39.52
C ARG A 239 42.74 37.05 38.72
N LEU A 240 42.30 37.48 37.54
CA LEU A 240 41.61 36.68 36.52
C LEU A 240 42.50 36.58 35.30
N TYR A 241 43.04 35.38 35.01
CA TYR A 241 43.78 35.12 33.78
C TYR A 241 42.89 34.46 32.73
N LEU A 242 42.62 35.15 31.63
CA LEU A 242 41.91 34.63 30.46
C LEU A 242 42.94 34.23 29.39
N ASN A 243 43.00 32.94 29.07
CA ASN A 243 43.78 32.42 27.95
C ASN A 243 42.93 32.45 26.67
N LEU A 244 43.39 33.20 25.68
CA LEU A 244 42.74 33.41 24.39
C LEU A 244 43.61 32.86 23.25
N SER A 245 44.62 32.03 23.54
CA SER A 245 45.57 31.57 22.51
C SER A 245 44.92 30.73 21.40
N ALA A 246 43.86 29.99 21.73
CA ALA A 246 43.11 29.18 20.77
C ALA A 246 42.23 30.03 19.84
N GLU A 247 41.67 31.13 20.36
CA GLU A 247 40.88 32.10 19.60
C GLU A 247 41.27 33.53 20.01
N PRO A 248 42.39 34.06 19.48
CA PRO A 248 42.89 35.37 19.89
C PRO A 248 41.92 36.50 19.53
N LEU A 249 41.86 37.55 20.36
CA LEU A 249 41.11 38.75 19.98
C LEU A 249 41.84 39.45 18.84
N VAL A 250 41.22 39.48 17.66
CA VAL A 250 41.77 40.21 16.51
C VAL A 250 41.25 41.63 16.53
N ILE A 251 42.15 42.61 16.65
CA ILE A 251 41.88 44.04 16.54
C ILE A 251 42.36 44.49 15.15
N PRO A 252 41.45 44.76 14.19
CA PRO A 252 41.85 45.09 12.83
C PRO A 252 42.60 46.42 12.74
N ALA A 253 43.47 46.55 11.72
CA ALA A 253 44.19 47.79 11.44
C ALA A 253 43.24 49.01 11.33
N GLY A 254 43.59 50.11 11.97
CA GLY A 254 42.83 51.36 11.98
C GLY A 254 41.48 51.30 12.68
N GLN A 255 41.21 50.24 13.47
CA GLN A 255 39.91 50.05 14.14
C GLN A 255 40.05 49.97 15.66
N ALA A 256 38.99 50.44 16.32
CA ALA A 256 38.73 50.26 17.73
C ALA A 256 37.69 49.15 17.94
N LYS A 257 37.97 48.21 18.84
CA LYS A 257 36.99 47.23 19.31
C LYS A 257 36.69 47.43 20.78
N ILE A 258 35.42 47.34 21.13
CA ILE A 258 34.95 47.47 22.51
C ILE A 258 34.71 46.07 23.08
N PHE A 259 35.28 45.84 24.26
CA PHE A 259 35.01 44.66 25.06
C PHE A 259 34.45 45.03 26.44
N TYR A 260 33.50 44.25 26.91
CA TYR A 260 32.87 44.38 28.22
C TYR A 260 33.31 43.23 29.11
N LEU A 261 33.86 43.55 30.27
CA LEU A 261 34.06 42.57 31.34
C LEU A 261 32.77 42.49 32.14
N LYS A 262 32.20 41.29 32.18
CA LYS A 262 30.98 40.97 32.93
C LYS A 262 31.30 40.06 34.11
N ALA A 263 30.53 40.22 35.19
CA ALA A 263 30.64 39.41 36.39
C ALA A 263 29.28 38.84 36.82
N ASP A 264 29.27 37.55 37.12
CA ASP A 264 28.21 36.90 37.86
C ASP A 264 28.54 36.95 39.36
N ILE A 265 27.61 37.45 40.16
CA ILE A 265 27.80 37.64 41.60
C ILE A 265 27.00 36.56 42.35
N LYS A 266 27.69 35.77 43.16
CA LYS A 266 27.07 34.66 43.91
C LYS A 266 25.94 35.14 44.83
N PRO A 267 24.97 34.28 45.15
CA PRO A 267 23.94 34.58 46.12
C PRO A 267 24.50 34.51 47.55
N VAL A 268 25.16 35.59 47.99
CA VAL A 268 25.68 35.75 49.35
C VAL A 268 25.07 36.97 50.05
N SER A 269 24.84 36.88 51.35
CA SER A 269 24.32 37.96 52.20
C SER A 269 25.42 38.61 53.05
N GLY A 270 25.13 39.76 53.66
CA GLY A 270 26.08 40.44 54.56
C GLY A 270 27.20 41.17 53.83
N VAL A 271 26.95 41.64 52.61
CA VAL A 271 27.97 42.33 51.78
C VAL A 271 27.97 43.84 51.93
N PHE A 272 27.14 44.39 52.82
CA PHE A 272 27.04 45.82 53.03
C PHE A 272 28.39 46.44 53.42
N GLY A 273 28.78 47.51 52.71
CA GLY A 273 30.08 48.18 52.89
C GLY A 273 31.23 47.58 52.08
N GLN A 274 31.04 46.42 51.43
CA GLN A 274 32.02 45.85 50.52
C GLN A 274 32.02 46.56 49.15
N THR A 275 33.20 46.63 48.51
CA THR A 275 33.36 47.25 47.19
C THR A 275 34.03 46.32 46.18
N LEU A 276 33.72 46.53 44.90
CA LEU A 276 34.23 45.73 43.78
C LEU A 276 34.64 46.63 42.62
N LYS A 277 35.88 46.47 42.14
CA LYS A 277 36.43 47.23 41.02
C LYS A 277 37.34 46.33 40.19
N PHE A 278 37.23 46.35 38.87
CA PHE A 278 38.06 45.53 37.97
C PHE A 278 38.79 46.36 36.92
N GLY A 279 39.98 45.92 36.56
CA GLY A 279 40.83 46.64 35.60
C GLY A 279 42.06 45.87 35.16
N LEU A 280 42.82 46.50 34.28
CA LEU A 280 44.17 46.10 33.92
C LEU A 280 45.13 47.02 34.69
N LEU A 281 45.93 46.44 35.59
CA LEU A 281 46.83 47.18 36.48
C LEU A 281 48.09 47.67 35.75
N LYS A 282 48.61 46.88 34.80
CA LYS A 282 49.86 47.17 34.09
C LYS A 282 49.88 46.53 32.70
N ALA A 283 50.68 47.06 31.78
CA ALA A 283 50.78 46.58 30.39
C ALA A 283 51.12 45.09 30.26
N SER A 284 51.97 44.54 31.15
CA SER A 284 52.34 43.10 31.15
C SER A 284 51.18 42.15 31.47
N GLN A 285 49.99 42.66 31.80
CA GLN A 285 48.78 41.86 31.95
C GLN A 285 48.04 41.61 30.64
N VAL A 286 48.53 42.14 29.53
CA VAL A 286 48.00 41.89 28.19
C VAL A 286 49.10 41.25 27.37
N ASP A 287 48.83 40.03 26.90
CA ASP A 287 49.70 39.34 25.95
C ASP A 287 49.16 39.59 24.53
N ALA A 288 49.87 40.42 23.77
CA ALA A 288 49.55 40.74 22.39
C ALA A 288 50.79 40.58 21.51
N ASP A 289 50.60 40.29 20.23
CA ASP A 289 51.69 40.19 19.25
C ASP A 289 52.22 41.55 18.76
N ALA A 290 52.07 42.59 19.58
CA ALA A 290 52.40 43.99 19.33
C ALA A 290 52.83 44.70 20.62
N PRO A 291 53.71 45.71 20.56
CA PRO A 291 53.99 46.57 21.72
C PRO A 291 52.72 47.27 22.21
N LEU A 292 52.52 47.29 23.53
CA LEU A 292 51.39 47.97 24.17
C LEU A 292 51.72 49.40 24.56
N ASN A 293 50.76 50.31 24.35
CA ASN A 293 50.79 51.68 24.84
C ASN A 293 49.47 52.02 25.56
N GLY A 294 49.53 52.79 26.65
CA GLY A 294 48.35 53.15 27.44
C GLY A 294 48.69 53.59 28.86
N ASP A 295 47.84 54.45 29.43
CA ASP A 295 48.03 55.01 30.77
C ASP A 295 47.57 54.00 31.85
N PHE A 296 48.31 52.91 32.06
CA PHE A 296 47.97 51.97 33.12
C PHE A 296 48.16 52.62 34.51
N PRO A 297 47.25 52.42 35.48
CA PRO A 297 46.21 51.40 35.48
C PRO A 297 44.88 51.83 34.81
N GLN A 298 44.28 50.89 34.08
CA GLN A 298 43.00 51.07 33.38
C GLN A 298 41.90 50.30 34.11
N PHE A 299 41.06 50.98 34.88
CA PHE A 299 39.98 50.35 35.66
C PHE A 299 38.60 50.84 35.25
N GLY A 300 37.61 49.96 35.42
CA GLY A 300 36.20 50.33 35.45
C GLY A 300 35.82 51.10 36.73
N PRO A 301 34.53 51.48 36.84
CA PRO A 301 34.00 52.11 38.04
C PRO A 301 34.07 51.16 39.26
N GLU A 302 34.09 51.76 40.45
CA GLU A 302 33.94 51.02 41.70
C GLU A 302 32.45 50.84 42.01
N PHE A 303 32.06 49.60 42.30
CA PHE A 303 30.70 49.23 42.70
C PHE A 303 30.61 48.98 44.19
N LYS A 304 29.50 49.38 44.80
CA LYS A 304 29.14 49.01 46.18
C LYS A 304 28.25 47.78 46.13
N LEU A 305 28.59 46.75 46.89
CA LEU A 305 27.78 45.53 46.94
C LEU A 305 26.56 45.73 47.85
N ILE A 306 25.42 45.20 47.42
CA ILE A 306 24.18 45.14 48.21
C ILE A 306 23.64 43.72 48.25
N ASP A 307 22.90 43.38 49.31
CA ASP A 307 22.31 42.04 49.48
C ASP A 307 21.17 41.85 48.48
N GLY A 308 21.39 41.08 47.42
CA GLY A 308 20.32 40.68 46.50
C GLY A 308 19.68 39.33 46.84
N VAL A 309 20.29 38.52 47.72
CA VAL A 309 19.74 37.22 48.16
C VAL A 309 18.31 37.31 48.71
N ASN A 310 17.99 38.41 49.38
CA ASN A 310 16.69 38.65 50.01
C ASN A 310 15.74 39.52 49.16
N ASN A 311 16.21 40.01 48.00
CA ASN A 311 15.47 40.99 47.20
C ASN A 311 15.23 40.49 45.77
N LEU A 312 16.21 39.81 45.15
CA LEU A 312 16.08 39.32 43.77
C LEU A 312 15.46 37.93 43.72
N GLY A 313 14.79 37.63 42.60
CA GLY A 313 14.37 36.27 42.23
C GLY A 313 15.56 35.33 42.03
N ARG A 314 15.34 34.02 42.20
CA ARG A 314 16.33 33.01 41.80
C ARG A 314 15.66 31.89 41.04
N LEU A 315 16.22 31.53 39.90
CA LEU A 315 15.68 30.47 39.06
C LEU A 315 16.47 29.18 39.29
N LYS A 316 15.78 28.06 39.55
CA LYS A 316 16.36 26.72 39.52
C LYS A 316 15.75 25.89 38.42
N ALA A 317 16.59 25.24 37.62
CA ALA A 317 16.18 24.24 36.64
C ALA A 317 16.54 22.83 37.12
N SER A 318 15.54 21.95 37.15
CA SER A 318 15.68 20.54 37.54
C SER A 318 15.17 19.61 36.42
N PRO A 319 15.80 18.46 36.18
CA PRO A 319 15.34 17.51 35.16
C PRO A 319 14.02 16.86 35.58
N LEU A 320 13.18 16.51 34.60
CA LEU A 320 12.04 15.64 34.80
C LEU A 320 12.22 14.39 33.93
N VAL A 321 11.98 13.22 34.51
CA VAL A 321 12.04 11.94 33.78
C VAL A 321 10.74 11.74 33.02
N LEU A 322 10.84 11.44 31.72
CA LEU A 322 9.68 11.01 30.95
C LEU A 322 9.38 9.54 31.25
N ASN A 323 8.16 9.25 31.71
CA ASN A 323 7.68 7.89 31.92
C ASN A 323 7.35 7.24 30.57
N SER A 324 8.37 6.73 29.86
CA SER A 324 8.19 5.95 28.63
C SER A 324 8.83 4.56 28.77
N ASN A 325 8.01 3.51 28.64
CA ASN A 325 8.44 2.10 28.75
C ASN A 325 9.54 1.72 27.73
N SER A 326 9.62 2.43 26.60
CA SER A 326 10.74 2.35 25.67
C SER A 326 11.35 3.75 25.52
N GLN A 327 12.65 3.88 25.78
CA GLN A 327 13.45 5.06 25.44
C GLN A 327 13.74 5.05 23.93
N GLU A 328 12.69 4.93 23.13
CA GLU A 328 12.75 4.82 21.69
C GLU A 328 11.97 5.97 21.03
N ALA A 329 12.57 6.52 19.99
CA ALA A 329 12.00 7.53 19.11
C ALA A 329 11.80 6.90 17.73
N VAL A 330 10.56 6.52 17.40
CA VAL A 330 10.28 5.86 16.12
C VAL A 330 10.30 6.88 14.99
N ILE A 331 11.07 6.61 13.93
CA ILE A 331 11.14 7.45 12.73
C ILE A 331 9.73 7.66 12.14
N GLY A 332 9.39 8.91 11.83
CA GLY A 332 8.08 9.36 11.37
C GLY A 332 7.11 9.75 12.49
N SER A 333 7.48 9.57 13.76
CA SER A 333 6.67 10.08 14.88
C SER A 333 6.67 11.60 14.92
N THR A 334 5.48 12.20 15.05
CA THR A 334 5.32 13.64 15.28
C THR A 334 5.10 13.93 16.76
N ASN A 335 5.52 15.12 17.22
CA ASN A 335 5.35 15.58 18.61
C ASN A 335 5.84 14.60 19.69
N LYS A 336 6.92 13.83 19.42
CA LYS A 336 7.51 12.90 20.39
C LYS A 336 8.16 13.69 21.52
N ALA A 337 7.75 13.45 22.76
CA ALA A 337 8.42 14.01 23.93
C ALA A 337 9.82 13.38 24.07
N VAL A 338 10.86 14.22 24.13
CA VAL A 338 12.26 13.79 24.17
C VAL A 338 13.08 14.41 25.30
N ALA A 339 12.55 15.43 25.98
CA ALA A 339 13.13 15.96 27.22
C ALA A 339 12.04 16.65 28.04
N ALA A 340 12.21 16.69 29.36
CA ALA A 340 11.39 17.48 30.25
C ALA A 340 12.23 18.06 31.40
N PHE A 341 11.86 19.25 31.87
CA PHE A 341 12.52 19.93 32.97
C PHE A 341 11.52 20.87 33.68
N ARG A 342 11.78 21.12 34.96
CA ARG A 342 11.04 22.03 35.82
C ARG A 342 11.86 23.28 36.07
N LEU A 343 11.27 24.44 35.85
CA LEU A 343 11.80 25.73 36.23
C LEU A 343 11.10 26.17 37.52
N THR A 344 11.85 26.56 38.55
CA THR A 344 11.29 26.94 39.86
C THR A 344 11.89 28.26 40.33
N GLU A 345 11.04 29.17 40.79
CA GLU A 345 11.46 30.34 41.56
C GLU A 345 11.73 29.87 43.00
N VAL A 346 12.97 30.00 43.47
CA VAL A 346 13.44 29.42 44.75
C VAL A 346 13.82 30.44 45.81
N SER A 347 13.68 31.75 45.55
CA SER A 347 13.95 32.79 46.56
C SER A 347 12.70 33.17 47.34
N GLY A 348 11.53 33.10 46.71
CA GLY A 348 10.25 33.55 47.23
C GLY A 348 10.08 35.07 47.24
N ASN A 349 11.03 35.81 46.68
CA ASN A 349 11.09 37.27 46.78
C ASN A 349 10.20 37.95 45.74
N GLU A 350 10.39 37.64 44.46
CA GLU A 350 9.81 38.36 43.32
C GLU A 350 9.41 37.41 42.18
N ASP A 351 8.61 37.90 41.23
CA ASP A 351 8.28 37.18 40.02
C ASP A 351 9.46 37.19 39.03
N ILE A 352 9.54 36.17 38.17
CA ILE A 352 10.60 36.01 37.17
C ILE A 352 10.01 36.06 35.77
N VAL A 353 10.69 36.77 34.87
CA VAL A 353 10.43 36.75 33.42
C VAL A 353 11.58 36.05 32.71
N ILE A 354 11.28 34.94 32.03
CA ILE A 354 12.28 34.16 31.29
C ILE A 354 12.26 34.58 29.82
N GLU A 355 13.39 35.07 29.30
CA GLU A 355 13.48 35.56 27.92
C GLU A 355 14.07 34.54 26.94
N ARG A 356 14.90 33.61 27.44
CA ARG A 356 15.54 32.61 26.59
C ARG A 356 15.73 31.28 27.32
N ILE A 357 15.49 30.20 26.58
CA ILE A 357 15.87 28.83 26.95
C ILE A 357 16.62 28.22 25.77
N THR A 358 17.81 27.69 26.01
CA THR A 358 18.65 27.00 25.02
C THR A 358 18.78 25.54 25.38
N LEU A 359 18.32 24.63 24.53
CA LEU A 359 18.49 23.19 24.76
C LEU A 359 19.57 22.65 23.84
N THR A 360 20.50 21.88 24.40
CA THR A 360 21.59 21.26 23.64
C THR A 360 21.34 19.77 23.49
N ASN A 361 21.33 19.28 22.24
CA ASN A 361 21.34 17.86 21.94
C ASN A 361 22.75 17.28 22.16
N VAL A 362 22.93 16.56 23.25
CA VAL A 362 24.15 15.81 23.56
C VAL A 362 24.09 14.36 23.05
N GLY A 363 22.99 13.97 22.41
CA GLY A 363 22.89 12.73 21.64
C GLY A 363 23.58 12.83 20.27
N SER A 364 23.59 11.72 19.53
CA SER A 364 24.23 11.64 18.21
C SER A 364 23.34 12.11 17.04
N ALA A 365 22.06 12.42 17.28
CA ALA A 365 21.16 12.94 16.26
C ALA A 365 21.65 14.29 15.71
N ARG A 366 21.50 14.48 14.40
CA ARG A 366 21.91 15.66 13.64
C ARG A 366 20.72 16.62 13.40
N PRO A 367 20.96 17.87 12.98
CA PRO A 367 19.90 18.82 12.65
C PRO A 367 18.86 18.31 11.65
N GLU A 368 19.27 17.50 10.67
CA GLU A 368 18.38 16.92 9.66
C GLU A 368 17.50 15.77 10.17
N ASP A 369 17.87 15.15 11.29
CA ASP A 369 17.13 14.01 11.86
C ASP A 369 15.86 14.46 12.59
N LEU A 370 15.79 15.74 12.98
CA LEU A 370 14.79 16.30 13.89
C LEU A 370 14.17 17.58 13.32
N LYS A 371 12.84 17.74 13.44
CA LYS A 371 12.14 18.97 13.04
C LYS A 371 11.10 19.40 14.06
N ASN A 372 10.66 20.65 13.94
CA ASN A 372 9.54 21.23 14.68
C ASN A 372 9.64 21.03 16.20
N LEU A 373 10.77 21.43 16.77
CA LEU A 373 11.05 21.38 18.19
C LEU A 373 10.12 22.35 18.92
N THR A 374 9.27 21.82 19.79
CA THR A 374 8.18 22.57 20.43
C THR A 374 8.27 22.41 21.94
N LEU A 375 8.37 23.52 22.67
CA LEU A 375 8.25 23.54 24.13
C LEU A 375 6.79 23.67 24.51
N VAL A 376 6.32 22.73 25.34
CA VAL A 376 4.94 22.64 25.80
C VAL A 376 4.94 22.62 27.33
N SER A 377 4.07 23.41 27.95
CA SER A 377 3.87 23.41 29.40
C SER A 377 3.00 22.24 29.87
N ALA A 378 2.97 21.94 31.17
CA ALA A 378 2.19 20.83 31.75
C ALA A 378 0.69 20.82 31.38
N ASN A 379 0.08 21.97 31.10
CA ASN A 379 -1.32 22.07 30.67
C ASN A 379 -1.52 21.85 29.15
N GLY A 380 -0.47 21.49 28.40
CA GLY A 380 -0.53 21.28 26.96
C GLY A 380 -0.36 22.54 26.10
N ARG A 381 -0.19 23.73 26.71
CA ARG A 381 0.03 24.98 25.96
C ARG A 381 1.46 25.03 25.40
N THR A 382 1.58 25.25 24.09
CA THR A 382 2.86 25.60 23.45
C THR A 382 3.36 26.94 23.98
N VAL A 383 4.59 26.97 24.50
CA VAL A 383 5.24 28.19 25.00
C VAL A 383 6.34 28.69 24.06
N GLY A 384 6.91 27.82 23.22
CA GLY A 384 7.93 28.20 22.25
C GLY A 384 8.08 27.14 21.16
N GLN A 385 8.57 27.56 19.99
CA GLN A 385 8.78 26.67 18.85
C GLN A 385 10.02 27.07 18.05
N VAL A 386 10.79 26.06 17.64
CA VAL A 386 11.99 26.17 16.82
C VAL A 386 11.86 25.16 15.68
N ARG A 387 11.98 25.62 14.43
CA ARG A 387 11.77 24.72 13.27
C ARG A 387 12.88 23.70 13.10
N ASN A 388 14.13 24.12 13.24
CA ASN A 388 15.33 23.28 13.12
C ASN A 388 16.37 23.70 14.16
N MET A 389 17.26 22.80 14.54
CA MET A 389 18.43 23.14 15.36
C MET A 389 19.46 23.96 14.57
N THR A 390 20.23 24.80 15.28
CA THR A 390 21.45 25.42 14.76
C THR A 390 22.65 24.72 15.40
N GLY A 391 23.40 23.94 14.62
CA GLY A 391 24.34 22.96 15.20
C GLY A 391 23.58 21.98 16.10
N GLN A 392 24.05 21.72 17.31
CA GLN A 392 23.35 20.85 18.28
C GLN A 392 22.38 21.62 19.21
N LYS A 393 22.07 22.89 18.93
CA LYS A 393 21.29 23.73 19.84
C LYS A 393 19.90 24.09 19.30
N ALA A 394 18.95 24.17 20.21
CA ALA A 394 17.61 24.68 19.99
C ALA A 394 17.38 25.92 20.88
N ASP A 395 17.40 27.10 20.26
CA ASP A 395 17.29 28.40 20.94
C ASP A 395 15.84 28.90 20.93
N PHE A 396 15.18 28.86 22.08
CA PHE A 396 13.84 29.40 22.28
C PHE A 396 13.93 30.82 22.86
N VAL A 397 13.42 31.82 22.12
CA VAL A 397 13.39 33.22 22.53
C VAL A 397 11.93 33.67 22.75
N PHE A 398 11.65 34.22 23.92
CA PHE A 398 10.32 34.64 24.34
C PHE A 398 10.21 36.17 24.28
N ILE A 399 9.75 36.71 23.16
CA ILE A 399 9.66 38.18 22.94
C ILE A 399 8.80 38.88 23.99
N ARG A 400 7.79 38.20 24.54
CA ARG A 400 6.93 38.73 25.62
C ARG A 400 7.34 38.25 27.01
N GLY A 401 8.45 37.51 27.10
CA GLY A 401 8.84 36.78 28.29
C GLY A 401 7.92 35.59 28.60
N LEU A 402 8.48 34.60 29.30
CA LEU A 402 7.74 33.51 29.91
C LEU A 402 7.71 33.75 31.42
N PHE A 403 6.54 34.14 31.92
CA PHE A 403 6.35 34.53 33.31
C PHE A 403 6.30 33.34 34.26
N LEU A 404 6.98 33.45 35.40
CA LEU A 404 6.98 32.51 36.51
C LEU A 404 6.81 33.29 37.82
N GLY A 405 5.67 33.10 38.49
CA GLY A 405 5.42 33.78 39.76
C GLY A 405 6.30 33.27 40.90
N LYS A 406 6.50 34.09 41.93
CA LYS A 406 7.27 33.73 43.14
C LYS A 406 6.78 32.45 43.80
N ASN A 407 7.72 31.66 44.33
CA ASN A 407 7.45 30.33 44.92
C ASN A 407 6.69 29.35 44.01
N ASN A 408 6.72 29.55 42.68
CA ASN A 408 6.00 28.72 41.73
C ASN A 408 6.97 27.92 40.85
N SER A 409 6.43 26.90 40.19
CA SER A 409 7.15 26.07 39.23
C SER A 409 6.44 26.00 37.88
N LEU A 410 7.23 25.89 36.82
CA LEU A 410 6.77 25.66 35.46
C LEU A 410 7.44 24.42 34.87
N ASP A 411 6.63 23.41 34.58
CA ASP A 411 7.07 22.19 33.92
C ASP A 411 6.98 22.35 32.42
N LEU A 412 8.10 22.09 31.75
CA LEU A 412 8.25 22.17 30.30
C LEU A 412 8.67 20.82 29.73
N THR A 413 8.03 20.43 28.63
CA THR A 413 8.36 19.25 27.84
C THR A 413 8.75 19.67 26.43
N LEU A 414 9.91 19.21 25.97
CA LEU A 414 10.33 19.33 24.58
C LEU A 414 9.72 18.19 23.77
N LYS A 415 8.92 18.55 22.77
CA LYS A 415 8.37 17.65 21.76
C LYS A 415 9.02 17.90 20.39
N VAL A 416 9.34 16.84 19.66
CA VAL A 416 10.08 16.90 18.39
C VAL A 416 9.50 15.91 17.38
N ASP A 417 9.55 16.26 16.10
CA ASP A 417 9.25 15.33 15.00
C ASP A 417 10.52 14.57 14.61
N ILE A 418 10.43 13.24 14.57
CA ILE A 418 11.56 12.35 14.26
C ILE A 418 11.54 12.05 12.76
N ILE A 419 12.52 12.57 12.02
CA ILE A 419 12.58 12.51 10.56
C ILE A 419 13.48 11.38 10.07
N ASN A 420 14.68 11.25 10.65
CA ASN A 420 15.67 10.23 10.28
C ASN A 420 16.60 9.94 11.47
N GLY A 421 17.75 9.32 11.21
CA GLY A 421 18.80 9.09 12.20
C GLY A 421 18.68 7.73 12.87
N GLU A 422 18.30 6.68 12.15
CA GLU A 422 18.30 5.30 12.67
C GLU A 422 19.60 5.00 13.41
N ASP A 423 19.48 4.39 14.59
CA ASP A 423 20.56 4.09 15.55
C ASP A 423 21.26 5.30 16.20
N ARG A 424 20.82 6.53 15.91
CA ARG A 424 21.28 7.74 16.62
C ARG A 424 20.44 7.99 17.86
N THR A 425 20.95 8.83 18.76
CA THR A 425 20.27 9.18 20.00
C THR A 425 19.82 10.63 20.03
N VAL A 426 18.64 10.87 20.61
CA VAL A 426 18.14 12.21 20.95
C VAL A 426 18.21 12.37 22.46
N LYS A 427 19.03 13.33 22.92
CA LYS A 427 19.13 13.68 24.34
C LYS A 427 19.33 15.19 24.46
N PHE A 428 18.27 15.90 24.78
CA PHE A 428 18.34 17.34 25.04
C PHE A 428 18.55 17.62 26.52
N ILE A 429 19.48 18.51 26.82
CA ILE A 429 19.76 19.01 28.17
C ILE A 429 19.87 20.52 28.18
N LEU A 430 19.74 21.11 29.37
CA LEU A 430 20.34 22.41 29.68
C LEU A 430 21.79 22.13 30.06
N ALA A 431 22.73 22.46 29.18
CA ALA A 431 24.14 22.08 29.29
C ALA A 431 24.94 23.03 30.21
N SER A 432 24.50 24.28 30.32
CA SER A 432 25.15 25.32 31.13
C SER A 432 24.13 26.25 31.74
N LYS A 433 24.47 26.86 32.89
CA LYS A 433 23.66 27.91 33.54
C LYS A 433 23.31 29.10 32.63
N TYR A 434 24.12 29.32 31.59
CA TYR A 434 23.90 30.36 30.57
C TYR A 434 22.88 29.98 29.49
N ASP A 435 22.41 28.74 29.48
CA ASP A 435 21.33 28.31 28.59
C ASP A 435 19.97 28.91 28.99
N LEU A 436 19.89 29.53 30.17
CA LEU A 436 18.73 30.26 30.68
C LEU A 436 19.08 31.73 30.84
N SER A 437 18.20 32.61 30.34
CA SER A 437 18.24 34.04 30.63
C SER A 437 16.89 34.46 31.20
N ALA A 438 16.95 35.06 32.38
CA ALA A 438 15.77 35.43 33.15
C ALA A 438 16.04 36.72 33.92
N PHE A 439 15.00 37.52 34.09
CA PHE A 439 15.05 38.81 34.75
C PHE A 439 14.00 38.87 35.84
N ASP A 440 14.26 39.65 36.88
CA ASP A 440 13.26 40.06 37.86
C ASP A 440 12.46 41.29 37.39
N ASP A 441 11.53 41.75 38.22
CA ASP A 441 10.71 42.95 37.95
C ASP A 441 11.55 44.24 37.91
N ASN A 442 12.76 44.22 38.48
CA ASN A 442 13.71 45.33 38.50
C ASN A 442 14.69 45.29 37.32
N ASN A 443 14.51 44.34 36.38
CA ASN A 443 15.30 44.14 35.18
C ASN A 443 16.78 43.79 35.46
N TYR A 444 17.06 43.16 36.61
CA TYR A 444 18.33 42.48 36.87
C TYR A 444 18.32 41.09 36.27
N ASP A 445 19.41 40.71 35.57
CA ASP A 445 19.62 39.31 35.16
C ASP A 445 19.90 38.49 36.41
N ILE A 446 19.06 37.50 36.69
CA ILE A 446 19.05 36.81 37.98
C ILE A 446 19.94 35.58 38.00
N PHE A 447 20.33 35.16 39.20
CA PHE A 447 21.08 33.94 39.37
C PHE A 447 20.24 32.69 39.01
N THR A 448 20.70 31.91 38.02
CA THR A 448 20.08 30.63 37.60
C THR A 448 20.91 29.39 38.03
N GLU A 449 20.35 28.54 38.89
CA GLU A 449 20.94 27.25 39.23
C GLU A 449 20.47 26.18 38.25
N ILE A 450 21.39 25.30 37.85
CA ILE A 450 21.08 24.12 37.06
C ILE A 450 21.52 22.91 37.87
N ASP A 451 20.57 22.02 38.15
CA ASP A 451 20.85 20.80 38.91
C ASP A 451 21.87 19.91 38.14
N PRO A 452 23.04 19.58 38.72
CA PRO A 452 24.08 18.80 38.04
C PRO A 452 23.62 17.40 37.60
N ALA A 453 22.50 16.89 38.16
CA ALA A 453 21.87 15.64 37.72
C ALA A 453 21.32 15.67 36.28
N LEU A 454 21.28 16.84 35.62
CA LEU A 454 20.89 17.00 34.20
C LEU A 454 21.79 16.25 33.22
N SER A 455 23.02 15.92 33.61
CA SER A 455 23.92 15.10 32.79
C SER A 455 23.63 13.59 32.90
N GLY A 456 23.15 13.14 34.07
CA GLY A 456 23.10 11.72 34.46
C GLY A 456 21.72 11.05 34.42
N GLN A 457 20.59 11.79 34.30
CA GLN A 457 19.26 11.20 34.30
C GLN A 457 18.56 11.07 32.93
N ALA A 458 17.60 10.13 32.93
CA ALA A 458 16.94 9.47 31.82
C ALA A 458 16.06 10.40 30.97
N ASN A 459 16.45 10.58 29.71
CA ASN A 459 15.63 11.00 28.55
C ASN A 459 16.49 10.82 27.27
N ASN A 460 17.18 9.68 27.16
CA ASN A 460 18.07 9.38 26.04
C ASN A 460 17.34 8.45 25.07
N PHE A 461 16.76 8.99 24.00
CA PHE A 461 15.94 8.20 23.10
C PHE A 461 16.77 7.66 21.94
N LEU A 462 16.83 6.33 21.80
CA LEU A 462 17.36 5.69 20.60
C LEU A 462 16.36 5.85 19.46
N ILE A 463 16.79 6.45 18.36
CA ILE A 463 15.99 6.54 17.15
C ILE A 463 15.97 5.17 16.50
N LYS A 464 14.77 4.61 16.34
CA LYS A 464 14.57 3.32 15.70
C LYS A 464 13.60 3.44 14.54
N ARG A 465 13.76 2.56 13.56
CA ARG A 465 12.72 2.29 12.58
C ARG A 465 11.79 1.20 13.12
N ALA A 466 10.49 1.39 12.97
CA ALA A 466 9.55 0.29 13.13
C ALA A 466 9.48 -0.50 11.81
N PRO A 467 9.57 -1.84 11.81
CA PRO A 467 9.50 -2.62 10.58
C PRO A 467 8.06 -2.73 10.06
N VAL A 468 7.92 -2.93 8.76
CA VAL A 468 6.69 -3.46 8.15
C VAL A 468 6.68 -4.98 8.26
N PHE A 469 5.52 -5.53 8.63
CA PHE A 469 5.35 -6.98 8.73
C PHE A 469 4.66 -7.49 7.47
N LEU A 470 5.28 -8.45 6.80
CA LEU A 470 4.69 -9.14 5.66
C LEU A 470 4.54 -10.62 6.01
N THR A 471 3.35 -11.17 5.78
CA THR A 471 3.03 -12.59 6.03
C THR A 471 2.38 -13.20 4.81
N ALA A 472 2.56 -14.51 4.61
CA ALA A 472 1.82 -15.24 3.59
C ALA A 472 0.40 -15.51 4.11
N SER A 473 -0.61 -15.21 3.31
CA SER A 473 -1.99 -15.51 3.63
C SER A 473 -2.24 -17.01 3.42
N PRO A 474 -2.99 -17.69 4.30
CA PRO A 474 -3.45 -19.04 4.02
C PRO A 474 -4.39 -19.02 2.80
N LEU A 475 -4.17 -19.95 1.88
CA LEU A 475 -5.07 -20.23 0.76
C LEU A 475 -5.90 -21.48 1.08
N LYS A 476 -7.16 -21.49 0.64
CA LYS A 476 -8.03 -22.68 0.66
C LYS A 476 -7.48 -23.75 -0.29
N ASP A 477 -7.86 -25.00 -0.10
CA ASP A 477 -7.32 -26.11 -0.90
C ASP A 477 -7.60 -25.93 -2.39
N ASN A 478 -8.79 -25.48 -2.77
CA ASN A 478 -9.14 -25.18 -4.16
C ASN A 478 -8.43 -23.94 -4.74
N GLU A 479 -7.91 -23.04 -3.90
CA GLU A 479 -7.10 -21.88 -4.32
C GLU A 479 -5.62 -22.24 -4.48
N ARG A 480 -5.20 -23.45 -4.06
CA ARG A 480 -3.85 -23.99 -4.25
C ARG A 480 -3.72 -24.82 -5.52
N LEU A 481 -4.79 -24.88 -6.31
CA LEU A 481 -4.85 -25.61 -7.56
C LEU A 481 -4.87 -24.60 -8.70
N ILE A 482 -3.92 -24.76 -9.62
CA ILE A 482 -3.80 -23.98 -10.85
C ILE A 482 -3.74 -24.96 -12.02
N TYR A 483 -4.01 -24.49 -13.22
CA TYR A 483 -4.12 -25.35 -14.39
C TYR A 483 -3.04 -25.05 -15.41
N ALA A 484 -2.60 -26.06 -16.15
CA ALA A 484 -1.71 -25.87 -17.29
C ALA A 484 -2.36 -24.93 -18.33
N GLY A 485 -1.62 -23.96 -18.87
CA GLY A 485 -2.13 -22.94 -19.80
C GLY A 485 -3.00 -21.85 -19.16
N GLN A 486 -3.20 -21.86 -17.83
CA GLN A 486 -4.05 -20.88 -17.16
C GLN A 486 -3.43 -19.47 -17.18
N GLU A 487 -4.20 -18.48 -17.63
CA GLU A 487 -3.87 -17.07 -17.51
C GLU A 487 -4.16 -16.54 -16.10
N GLU A 488 -3.26 -15.69 -15.58
CA GLU A 488 -3.38 -15.01 -14.27
C GLU A 488 -3.71 -15.94 -13.08
N ALA A 489 -3.17 -17.16 -13.11
CA ALA A 489 -3.26 -18.16 -12.05
C ALA A 489 -2.67 -17.64 -10.74
N LEU A 490 -3.32 -17.94 -9.60
CA LEU A 490 -2.92 -17.45 -8.28
C LEU A 490 -1.71 -18.22 -7.75
N LEU A 491 -0.55 -17.57 -7.68
CA LEU A 491 0.69 -18.16 -7.15
C LEU A 491 0.87 -17.96 -5.63
N GLY A 492 0.13 -17.02 -5.05
CA GLY A 492 0.22 -16.75 -3.61
C GLY A 492 -0.54 -15.49 -3.21
N SER A 493 -0.83 -15.37 -1.92
CA SER A 493 -1.36 -14.15 -1.33
C SER A 493 -0.53 -13.72 -0.13
N LEU A 494 -0.38 -12.40 0.03
CA LEU A 494 0.42 -11.78 1.09
C LEU A 494 -0.44 -10.78 1.86
N GLU A 495 -0.19 -10.64 3.16
CA GLU A 495 -0.70 -9.52 3.96
C GLU A 495 0.47 -8.67 4.45
N LEU A 496 0.41 -7.36 4.18
CA LEU A 496 1.33 -6.38 4.73
C LEU A 496 0.62 -5.58 5.82
N ARG A 497 1.18 -5.59 7.03
CA ARG A 497 0.73 -4.81 8.18
C ARG A 497 1.70 -3.66 8.41
N ASN A 498 1.22 -2.44 8.15
CA ASN A 498 2.00 -1.24 8.42
C ASN A 498 1.65 -0.67 9.80
N ASN A 499 2.50 -0.92 10.80
CA ASN A 499 2.33 -0.39 12.16
C ASN A 499 3.15 0.89 12.42
N THR A 500 3.73 1.48 11.37
CA THR A 500 4.80 2.47 11.47
C THR A 500 4.25 3.90 11.32
N SER A 501 4.32 4.43 10.11
CA SER A 501 3.96 5.76 9.62
C SER A 501 3.30 5.58 8.25
N ASP A 502 2.76 6.62 7.64
CA ASP A 502 2.33 6.50 6.24
C ASP A 502 3.56 6.24 5.36
N ILE A 503 3.52 5.15 4.59
CA ILE A 503 4.64 4.73 3.72
C ILE A 503 4.19 4.60 2.26
N LYS A 504 5.16 4.68 1.36
CA LYS A 504 5.01 4.35 -0.06
C LYS A 504 5.84 3.10 -0.34
N LEU A 505 5.19 1.98 -0.66
CA LEU A 505 5.85 0.73 -1.02
C LEU A 505 6.53 0.88 -2.38
N SER A 506 7.83 0.66 -2.44
CA SER A 506 8.65 0.85 -3.62
C SER A 506 8.78 -0.44 -4.42
N SER A 507 9.19 -1.54 -3.79
CA SER A 507 9.34 -2.84 -4.44
C SER A 507 9.27 -4.01 -3.45
N LEU A 508 8.99 -5.20 -3.96
CA LEU A 508 9.23 -6.47 -3.26
C LEU A 508 10.35 -7.23 -3.96
N THR A 509 11.14 -7.98 -3.21
CA THR A 509 12.12 -8.91 -3.79
C THR A 509 11.60 -10.33 -3.65
N LEU A 510 11.34 -11.01 -4.77
CA LEU A 510 10.73 -12.34 -4.79
C LEU A 510 11.47 -13.33 -5.69
N GLN A 511 11.25 -14.61 -5.43
CA GLN A 511 11.68 -15.76 -6.22
C GLN A 511 10.49 -16.71 -6.39
N VAL A 512 10.44 -17.40 -7.51
CA VAL A 512 9.58 -18.56 -7.76
C VAL A 512 10.47 -19.80 -7.69
N VAL A 513 10.12 -20.72 -6.81
CA VAL A 513 10.74 -22.05 -6.71
C VAL A 513 9.79 -23.06 -7.34
N ARG A 514 10.34 -23.97 -8.14
CA ARG A 514 9.59 -25.04 -8.82
C ARG A 514 10.04 -26.42 -8.35
N SER A 515 9.16 -27.42 -8.46
CA SER A 515 9.50 -28.81 -8.15
C SER A 515 10.12 -29.54 -9.33
N GLY A 516 11.17 -30.34 -9.12
CA GLY A 516 11.70 -31.24 -10.15
C GLY A 516 11.93 -30.57 -11.51
N GLU A 517 11.34 -31.17 -12.55
CA GLU A 517 11.42 -30.71 -13.95
C GLU A 517 10.26 -29.79 -14.37
N THR A 518 9.44 -29.29 -13.43
CA THR A 518 8.34 -28.35 -13.71
C THR A 518 8.84 -27.21 -14.61
N PRO A 519 8.14 -26.80 -15.69
CA PRO A 519 8.62 -25.75 -16.59
C PRO A 519 8.69 -24.38 -15.90
N ALA A 520 9.65 -23.54 -16.32
CA ALA A 520 9.74 -22.17 -15.85
C ALA A 520 8.54 -21.33 -16.33
N LEU A 521 8.13 -20.33 -15.55
CA LEU A 521 7.10 -19.38 -15.98
C LEU A 521 7.57 -18.64 -17.23
N ASP A 522 6.75 -18.67 -18.27
CA ASP A 522 7.04 -18.18 -19.62
C ASP A 522 6.59 -16.74 -19.87
N LYS A 523 5.78 -16.17 -18.96
CA LYS A 523 5.33 -14.76 -18.95
C LYS A 523 5.62 -14.08 -17.60
N SER A 524 5.24 -12.82 -17.47
CA SER A 524 5.46 -12.04 -16.25
C SER A 524 4.66 -12.54 -15.05
N VAL A 525 5.28 -12.51 -13.88
CA VAL A 525 4.60 -12.57 -12.58
C VAL A 525 4.13 -11.16 -12.23
N LYS A 526 2.84 -11.02 -11.95
CA LYS A 526 2.17 -9.77 -11.61
C LYS A 526 1.75 -9.76 -10.15
N ILE A 527 1.69 -8.57 -9.56
CA ILE A 527 1.14 -8.37 -8.22
C ILE A 527 -0.08 -7.45 -8.28
N PHE A 528 -1.15 -7.88 -7.63
CA PHE A 528 -2.43 -7.19 -7.59
C PHE A 528 -2.82 -6.81 -6.16
N ASP A 529 -3.49 -5.68 -6.00
CA ASP A 529 -4.24 -5.37 -4.79
C ASP A 529 -5.47 -6.29 -4.71
N ALA A 530 -5.59 -7.07 -3.65
CA ALA A 530 -6.66 -8.06 -3.52
C ALA A 530 -8.06 -7.43 -3.34
N GLN A 531 -8.17 -6.15 -2.94
CA GLN A 531 -9.46 -5.50 -2.71
C GLN A 531 -10.10 -4.98 -3.99
N ASN A 532 -9.34 -4.23 -4.80
CA ASN A 532 -9.84 -3.58 -6.01
C ASN A 532 -9.37 -4.26 -7.30
N LYS A 533 -8.53 -5.30 -7.21
CA LYS A 533 -7.94 -6.04 -8.33
C LYS A 533 -7.08 -5.18 -9.26
N ALA A 534 -6.56 -4.05 -8.80
CA ALA A 534 -5.64 -3.22 -9.57
C ALA A 534 -4.27 -3.90 -9.65
N GLU A 535 -3.68 -3.93 -10.85
CA GLU A 535 -2.29 -4.34 -11.05
C GLU A 535 -1.36 -3.28 -10.46
N LEU A 536 -0.45 -3.70 -9.58
CA LEU A 536 0.49 -2.81 -8.88
C LEU A 536 1.91 -2.86 -9.48
N GLY A 537 2.24 -3.98 -10.12
CA GLY A 537 3.56 -4.22 -10.67
C GLY A 537 3.68 -5.57 -11.39
N LEU A 538 4.76 -5.71 -12.15
CA LEU A 538 5.11 -6.95 -12.83
C LEU A 538 6.63 -7.17 -12.86
N VAL A 539 7.03 -8.42 -12.96
CA VAL A 539 8.41 -8.85 -13.21
C VAL A 539 8.39 -10.02 -14.18
N ASP A 540 9.35 -10.09 -15.09
CA ASP A 540 9.50 -11.23 -16.00
C ASP A 540 9.65 -12.54 -15.21
N GLY A 541 8.82 -13.55 -15.51
CA GLY A 541 8.81 -14.85 -14.84
C GLY A 541 10.17 -15.55 -14.90
N ARG A 542 10.92 -15.38 -15.99
CA ARG A 542 12.26 -15.97 -16.15
C ARG A 542 13.30 -15.36 -15.22
N LYS A 543 13.09 -14.11 -14.77
CA LYS A 543 13.99 -13.44 -13.81
C LYS A 543 13.79 -13.90 -12.38
N VAL A 544 12.61 -14.42 -12.07
CA VAL A 544 12.25 -14.90 -10.73
C VAL A 544 12.34 -16.42 -10.61
N ASP A 545 12.48 -17.16 -11.72
CA ASP A 545 12.72 -18.61 -11.67
C ASP A 545 14.08 -18.92 -11.04
N GLY A 546 14.07 -19.57 -9.87
CA GLY A 546 15.28 -19.94 -9.15
C GLY A 546 16.13 -18.78 -8.60
N ASN A 547 15.73 -17.53 -8.85
CA ASN A 547 16.49 -16.32 -8.52
C ASN A 547 15.60 -15.26 -7.86
N PHE A 548 16.19 -14.47 -6.95
CA PHE A 548 15.51 -13.31 -6.38
C PHE A 548 15.60 -12.11 -7.33
N ALA A 549 14.44 -11.58 -7.73
CA ALA A 549 14.36 -10.34 -8.50
C ALA A 549 13.37 -9.35 -7.85
N GLU A 550 13.56 -8.06 -8.13
CA GLU A 550 12.66 -7.01 -7.64
C GLU A 550 11.46 -6.81 -8.57
N ILE A 551 10.27 -6.69 -7.96
CA ILE A 551 9.04 -6.22 -8.59
C ILE A 551 8.73 -4.82 -8.06
N SER A 552 8.69 -3.83 -8.96
CA SER A 552 8.33 -2.44 -8.59
C SER A 552 6.84 -2.33 -8.29
N LEU A 553 6.49 -1.63 -7.22
CA LEU A 553 5.12 -1.31 -6.81
C LEU A 553 4.76 0.17 -7.07
N SER A 554 5.62 0.88 -7.80
CA SER A 554 5.40 2.27 -8.22
C SER A 554 5.04 3.25 -7.08
N GLY A 555 5.52 2.99 -5.86
CA GLY A 555 5.25 3.86 -4.71
C GLY A 555 3.85 3.69 -4.11
N PHE A 556 3.27 2.49 -4.17
CA PHE A 556 1.93 2.19 -3.65
C PHE A 556 1.73 2.68 -2.21
N ASN A 557 0.67 3.47 -1.97
CA ASN A 557 0.40 4.06 -0.67
C ASN A 557 -0.05 3.00 0.34
N ALA A 558 0.66 2.91 1.46
CA ALA A 558 0.33 2.05 2.58
C ALA A 558 0.18 2.88 3.86
N PRO A 559 -1.06 3.30 4.21
CA PRO A 559 -1.29 4.13 5.38
C PRO A 559 -0.99 3.41 6.69
N LYS A 560 -0.63 4.17 7.73
CA LYS A 560 -0.40 3.66 9.09
C LYS A 560 -1.65 2.96 9.63
N GLY A 561 -1.44 1.83 10.30
CA GLY A 561 -2.48 1.04 10.97
C GLY A 561 -3.40 0.28 10.01
N LYS A 562 -3.08 0.24 8.71
CA LYS A 562 -3.84 -0.52 7.71
C LYS A 562 -3.13 -1.84 7.38
N THR A 563 -3.94 -2.85 7.10
CA THR A 563 -3.50 -4.12 6.52
C THR A 563 -3.83 -4.10 5.03
N ILE A 564 -2.84 -4.38 4.19
CA ILE A 564 -2.99 -4.48 2.74
C ILE A 564 -2.83 -5.94 2.34
N LYS A 565 -3.67 -6.40 1.43
CA LYS A 565 -3.60 -7.77 0.90
C LYS A 565 -3.18 -7.74 -0.56
N PHE A 566 -2.20 -8.54 -0.90
CA PHE A 566 -1.72 -8.69 -2.27
C PHE A 566 -2.00 -10.10 -2.78
N GLN A 567 -2.15 -10.23 -4.10
CA GLN A 567 -2.17 -11.51 -4.81
C GLN A 567 -1.08 -11.50 -5.89
N LEU A 568 -0.27 -12.55 -5.92
CA LEU A 568 0.68 -12.79 -7.00
C LEU A 568 0.03 -13.72 -8.02
N ARG A 569 0.10 -13.32 -9.29
CA ARG A 569 -0.53 -14.07 -10.39
C ARG A 569 0.44 -14.22 -11.56
N ALA A 570 0.35 -15.32 -12.28
CA ALA A 570 1.15 -15.56 -13.47
C ALA A 570 0.42 -16.47 -14.46
N HIS A 571 0.88 -16.49 -15.71
CA HIS A 571 0.51 -17.54 -16.66
C HIS A 571 1.27 -18.83 -16.35
N ILE A 572 0.57 -19.96 -16.45
CA ILE A 572 1.17 -21.29 -16.28
C ILE A 572 1.43 -21.89 -17.66
N PRO A 573 2.67 -22.32 -17.98
CA PRO A 573 2.97 -22.91 -19.29
C PRO A 573 2.05 -24.08 -19.64
N GLU A 574 1.65 -24.20 -20.91
CA GLU A 574 0.86 -25.34 -21.41
C GLU A 574 1.60 -26.68 -21.28
N THR A 575 2.94 -26.66 -21.19
CA THR A 575 3.77 -27.85 -21.00
C THR A 575 3.89 -28.29 -19.54
N ALA A 576 3.25 -27.59 -18.60
CA ALA A 576 3.22 -27.99 -17.20
C ALA A 576 2.32 -29.22 -17.03
N LEU A 577 2.74 -30.16 -16.19
CA LEU A 577 2.06 -31.44 -16.00
C LEU A 577 1.36 -31.50 -14.65
N SER A 578 0.35 -32.38 -14.55
CA SER A 578 -0.29 -32.66 -13.26
C SER A 578 0.74 -33.13 -12.22
N GLY A 579 0.76 -32.46 -11.07
CA GLY A 579 1.73 -32.71 -9.98
C GLY A 579 2.94 -31.77 -9.96
N ASP A 580 3.15 -30.98 -11.02
CA ASP A 580 4.09 -29.85 -10.99
C ASP A 580 3.69 -28.85 -9.91
N SER A 581 4.65 -28.08 -9.39
CA SER A 581 4.35 -27.08 -8.37
C SER A 581 5.24 -25.86 -8.41
N TYR A 582 4.64 -24.72 -8.04
CA TYR A 582 5.31 -23.44 -7.87
C TYR A 582 5.15 -22.94 -6.43
N GLN A 583 6.18 -22.29 -5.90
CA GLN A 583 6.17 -21.68 -4.58
C GLN A 583 6.85 -20.32 -4.63
N ILE A 584 6.18 -19.29 -4.12
CA ILE A 584 6.77 -17.96 -4.00
C ILE A 584 7.61 -17.86 -2.73
N LEU A 585 8.82 -17.32 -2.85
CA LEU A 585 9.63 -16.86 -1.73
C LEU A 585 9.77 -15.34 -1.80
N ILE A 586 9.58 -14.64 -0.68
CA ILE A 586 9.79 -13.19 -0.56
C ILE A 586 10.99 -12.93 0.34
N LYS A 587 11.99 -12.20 -0.15
CA LYS A 587 13.20 -11.87 0.60
C LYS A 587 13.06 -10.57 1.39
N SER A 588 12.51 -9.53 0.76
CA SER A 588 12.46 -8.20 1.36
C SER A 588 11.33 -7.33 0.82
N VAL A 589 10.96 -6.34 1.62
CA VAL A 589 10.04 -5.24 1.29
C VAL A 589 10.81 -3.94 1.31
N ASN A 590 10.75 -3.18 0.21
CA ASN A 590 11.39 -1.87 0.09
C ASN A 590 10.33 -0.75 0.08
N TYR A 591 10.53 0.33 0.85
CA TYR A 591 9.55 1.41 1.01
C TYR A 591 10.18 2.74 1.44
N ASN A 592 9.45 3.84 1.25
CA ASN A 592 9.79 5.18 1.76
C ASN A 592 8.80 5.61 2.85
N ILE A 593 9.25 6.35 3.87
CA ILE A 593 8.37 6.94 4.90
C ILE A 593 8.01 8.37 4.48
N ALA A 594 6.73 8.67 4.33
CA ALA A 594 6.26 9.97 3.84
C ALA A 594 6.95 10.40 2.51
N ASP A 595 7.18 11.71 2.33
CA ASP A 595 7.85 12.28 1.16
C ASP A 595 9.37 12.51 1.39
N ASP A 596 10.00 11.74 2.30
CA ASP A 596 11.43 11.90 2.61
C ASP A 596 12.37 11.36 1.52
N ASN A 597 11.85 10.59 0.56
CA ASN A 597 12.57 9.95 -0.54
C ASN A 597 13.73 9.04 -0.10
N VAL A 598 13.74 8.54 1.14
CA VAL A 598 14.77 7.62 1.64
C VAL A 598 14.25 6.18 1.55
N LEU A 599 14.87 5.40 0.66
CA LEU A 599 14.56 3.98 0.47
C LEU A 599 15.03 3.15 1.66
N ARG A 600 14.09 2.44 2.26
CA ARG A 600 14.31 1.52 3.39
C ARG A 600 13.97 0.10 2.96
N ARG A 601 14.64 -0.87 3.58
CA ARG A 601 14.48 -2.29 3.30
C ARG A 601 14.28 -3.06 4.60
N ASP A 602 13.21 -3.85 4.64
CA ASP A 602 12.98 -4.86 5.67
C ASP A 602 13.14 -6.25 5.05
N ASN A 603 14.01 -7.07 5.65
CA ASN A 603 14.20 -8.47 5.26
C ASN A 603 13.14 -9.32 5.97
N VAL A 604 12.43 -10.16 5.22
CA VAL A 604 11.30 -10.96 5.75
C VAL A 604 11.52 -12.46 5.58
N LEU A 605 12.26 -12.89 4.55
CA LEU A 605 12.48 -14.31 4.18
C LEU A 605 11.25 -15.20 4.45
N LEU A 606 10.23 -15.00 3.64
CA LEU A 606 8.91 -15.62 3.77
C LEU A 606 8.67 -16.61 2.63
N ALA A 607 8.12 -17.79 2.93
CA ALA A 607 7.64 -18.74 1.93
C ALA A 607 6.12 -18.73 1.86
N GLY A 608 5.58 -18.61 0.64
CA GLY A 608 4.16 -18.85 0.36
C GLY A 608 3.83 -20.35 0.36
N PRO A 609 2.55 -20.71 0.26
CA PRO A 609 2.15 -22.10 0.06
C PRO A 609 2.67 -22.63 -1.29
N LYS A 610 2.91 -23.94 -1.37
CA LYS A 610 3.11 -24.61 -2.65
C LYS A 610 1.78 -24.68 -3.39
N ILE A 611 1.78 -24.29 -4.65
CA ILE A 611 0.63 -24.31 -5.55
C ILE A 611 0.86 -25.43 -6.56
N GLN A 612 -0.10 -26.36 -6.66
CA GLN A 612 0.00 -27.53 -7.53
C GLN A 612 -0.66 -27.25 -8.87
N VAL A 613 0.03 -27.62 -9.94
CA VAL A 613 -0.51 -27.65 -11.29
C VAL A 613 -1.32 -28.91 -11.46
N ILE A 614 -2.48 -28.75 -12.07
CA ILE A 614 -3.39 -29.82 -12.46
C ILE A 614 -3.62 -29.70 -13.95
N GLU A 615 -3.55 -30.83 -14.65
CA GLU A 615 -3.96 -30.93 -16.04
C GLU A 615 -5.31 -31.67 -16.08
N PRO A 616 -6.42 -30.99 -16.45
CA PRO A 616 -7.70 -31.67 -16.60
C PRO A 616 -7.57 -32.74 -17.67
N SER A 617 -8.04 -33.95 -17.39
CA SER A 617 -7.93 -35.06 -18.35
C SER A 617 -9.16 -35.96 -18.37
N LEU A 618 -9.50 -36.40 -19.57
CA LEU A 618 -10.62 -37.30 -19.86
C LEU A 618 -10.08 -38.62 -20.41
N HIS A 619 -10.44 -39.72 -19.76
CA HIS A 619 -10.11 -41.08 -20.19
C HIS A 619 -11.32 -41.72 -20.88
N LEU A 620 -11.10 -42.26 -22.07
CA LEU A 620 -12.13 -42.95 -22.83
C LEU A 620 -11.94 -44.48 -22.74
N PHE A 621 -13.05 -45.19 -22.62
CA PHE A 621 -13.09 -46.65 -22.55
C PHE A 621 -14.24 -47.20 -23.39
N ALA A 622 -14.17 -48.49 -23.73
CA ALA A 622 -15.32 -49.21 -24.24
C ALA A 622 -16.42 -49.22 -23.17
N GLY A 623 -17.64 -48.85 -23.56
CA GLY A 623 -18.80 -48.92 -22.69
C GLY A 623 -19.35 -50.34 -22.59
N ARG A 624 -20.51 -50.49 -21.95
CA ARG A 624 -21.26 -51.74 -21.89
C ARG A 624 -22.62 -51.55 -22.54
N ILE A 625 -23.03 -52.55 -23.30
CA ILE A 625 -24.39 -52.67 -23.84
C ILE A 625 -25.08 -53.73 -23.00
N SER A 626 -26.30 -53.47 -22.55
CA SER A 626 -27.00 -54.41 -21.68
C SER A 626 -27.48 -55.61 -22.49
N ASP A 627 -27.42 -56.82 -21.93
CA ASP A 627 -27.85 -58.06 -22.60
C ASP A 627 -29.33 -58.02 -23.06
N ASN A 628 -30.14 -57.13 -22.47
CA ASN A 628 -31.55 -56.93 -22.82
C ASN A 628 -31.78 -55.91 -23.97
N GLU A 629 -30.75 -55.22 -24.45
CA GLU A 629 -30.85 -54.26 -25.56
C GLU A 629 -30.68 -54.98 -26.91
N LEU A 630 -31.70 -55.74 -27.31
CA LEU A 630 -31.71 -56.42 -28.61
C LEU A 630 -31.78 -55.42 -29.78
N ALA A 631 -30.83 -55.55 -30.71
CA ALA A 631 -30.81 -54.81 -31.96
C ALA A 631 -31.56 -55.59 -33.05
N VAL A 632 -32.83 -55.24 -33.26
CA VAL A 632 -33.71 -55.88 -34.22
C VAL A 632 -34.19 -54.85 -35.24
N ALA A 633 -34.20 -55.22 -36.51
CA ALA A 633 -34.69 -54.41 -37.62
C ALA A 633 -36.09 -53.83 -37.34
N GLY A 634 -36.34 -52.62 -37.82
CA GLY A 634 -37.61 -51.90 -37.61
C GLY A 634 -37.76 -51.17 -36.26
N ARG A 635 -36.81 -51.34 -35.33
CA ARG A 635 -36.81 -50.61 -34.06
C ARG A 635 -36.23 -49.21 -34.19
N LYS A 636 -36.72 -48.31 -33.35
CA LYS A 636 -36.21 -46.94 -33.21
C LYS A 636 -35.26 -46.81 -32.03
N GLN A 637 -34.27 -45.91 -32.13
CA GLN A 637 -33.29 -45.60 -31.09
C GLN A 637 -32.55 -46.84 -30.53
N VAL A 638 -32.15 -47.75 -31.42
CA VAL A 638 -31.35 -48.93 -31.09
C VAL A 638 -29.92 -48.52 -30.78
N VAL A 639 -29.34 -49.08 -29.71
CA VAL A 639 -27.93 -48.86 -29.34
C VAL A 639 -27.01 -49.60 -30.31
N LEU A 640 -26.15 -48.86 -30.99
CA LEU A 640 -25.17 -49.38 -31.96
C LEU A 640 -23.73 -49.36 -31.41
N ALA A 641 -23.47 -48.54 -30.40
CA ALA A 641 -22.20 -48.51 -29.68
C ALA A 641 -22.37 -47.89 -28.30
N ALA A 642 -21.48 -48.27 -27.37
CA ALA A 642 -21.36 -47.67 -26.05
C ALA A 642 -19.90 -47.33 -25.76
N PHE A 643 -19.66 -46.13 -25.22
CA PHE A 643 -18.38 -45.64 -24.75
C PHE A 643 -18.53 -45.12 -23.32
N LYS A 644 -17.49 -45.25 -22.51
CA LYS A 644 -17.43 -44.69 -21.15
C LYS A 644 -16.39 -43.58 -21.12
N ALA A 645 -16.76 -42.41 -20.62
CA ALA A 645 -15.87 -41.26 -20.46
C ALA A 645 -15.70 -40.95 -18.97
N GLU A 646 -14.45 -40.93 -18.49
CA GLU A 646 -14.10 -40.78 -17.08
C GLU A 646 -13.23 -39.54 -16.88
N ALA A 647 -13.62 -38.67 -15.95
CA ALA A 647 -12.86 -37.48 -15.58
C ALA A 647 -11.99 -37.77 -14.36
N VAL A 648 -10.80 -37.16 -14.32
CA VAL A 648 -9.94 -37.19 -13.12
C VAL A 648 -10.58 -36.42 -11.94
N LYS A 649 -10.09 -36.63 -10.72
CA LYS A 649 -10.74 -36.21 -9.46
C LYS A 649 -10.75 -34.71 -9.19
N GLU A 650 -10.04 -33.95 -10.01
CA GLU A 650 -9.67 -32.57 -9.70
C GLU A 650 -10.66 -31.53 -10.22
N GLU A 651 -11.35 -31.79 -11.33
CA GLU A 651 -12.33 -30.87 -11.92
C GLU A 651 -13.41 -31.60 -12.73
N ASP A 652 -14.65 -31.07 -12.70
CA ASP A 652 -15.72 -31.46 -13.62
C ASP A 652 -15.35 -31.08 -15.06
N LEU A 653 -15.67 -31.94 -16.03
CA LEU A 653 -15.38 -31.75 -17.44
C LEU A 653 -16.65 -31.68 -18.28
N ILE A 654 -16.62 -30.90 -19.36
CA ILE A 654 -17.66 -30.89 -20.38
C ILE A 654 -17.05 -31.39 -21.69
N ILE A 655 -17.57 -32.50 -22.21
CA ILE A 655 -17.26 -32.97 -23.57
C ILE A 655 -18.01 -32.07 -24.55
N THR A 656 -17.27 -31.42 -25.45
CA THR A 656 -17.81 -30.48 -26.44
C THR A 656 -17.88 -31.08 -27.84
N ASN A 657 -17.02 -32.06 -28.14
CA ASN A 657 -17.00 -32.75 -29.41
C ASN A 657 -16.68 -34.22 -29.22
N LEU A 658 -17.35 -35.07 -29.99
CA LEU A 658 -17.03 -36.48 -30.10
C LEU A 658 -17.21 -36.89 -31.56
N THR A 659 -16.20 -37.54 -32.12
CA THR A 659 -16.23 -38.11 -33.46
C THR A 659 -16.06 -39.62 -33.35
N VAL A 660 -17.02 -40.36 -33.88
CA VAL A 660 -17.01 -41.83 -33.93
C VAL A 660 -16.98 -42.30 -35.38
N ALA A 661 -16.23 -43.35 -35.66
CA ALA A 661 -16.08 -43.87 -37.01
C ALA A 661 -16.39 -45.36 -37.07
N ASN A 662 -16.87 -45.83 -38.23
CA ASN A 662 -17.11 -47.24 -38.48
C ASN A 662 -15.79 -48.02 -38.39
N VAL A 663 -15.80 -49.22 -37.80
CA VAL A 663 -14.64 -50.12 -37.79
C VAL A 663 -14.62 -50.94 -39.09
N ALA A 664 -13.46 -51.01 -39.74
CA ALA A 664 -13.30 -51.84 -40.94
C ALA A 664 -13.60 -53.32 -40.68
N GLY A 665 -14.30 -53.98 -41.61
CA GLY A 665 -14.72 -55.39 -41.48
C GLY A 665 -16.10 -55.59 -40.85
N PHE A 666 -16.77 -54.53 -40.40
CA PHE A 666 -18.15 -54.54 -39.91
C PHE A 666 -19.10 -53.88 -40.91
N THR A 667 -20.40 -54.12 -40.78
CA THR A 667 -21.44 -53.45 -41.58
C THR A 667 -21.34 -51.93 -41.36
N PRO A 668 -21.10 -51.13 -42.41
CA PRO A 668 -21.08 -49.68 -42.26
C PRO A 668 -22.46 -49.17 -41.87
N VAL A 669 -22.54 -48.33 -40.83
CA VAL A 669 -23.80 -47.69 -40.46
C VAL A 669 -24.07 -46.60 -41.48
N ASN A 670 -24.94 -46.87 -42.46
CA ASN A 670 -25.37 -45.87 -43.44
C ASN A 670 -26.83 -46.03 -43.88
N PHE A 671 -27.39 -45.04 -44.58
CA PHE A 671 -28.80 -45.04 -44.97
C PHE A 671 -29.15 -46.19 -45.92
N ALA A 672 -28.23 -46.55 -46.83
CA ALA A 672 -28.41 -47.67 -47.75
C ALA A 672 -28.47 -49.04 -47.04
N ASN A 673 -27.80 -49.17 -45.88
CA ASN A 673 -27.82 -50.36 -45.03
C ASN A 673 -28.96 -50.33 -44.00
N GLY A 674 -29.94 -49.42 -44.14
CA GLY A 674 -31.14 -49.37 -43.30
C GLY A 674 -30.99 -48.59 -41.99
N PHE A 675 -29.99 -47.70 -41.87
CA PHE A 675 -29.81 -46.88 -40.67
C PHE A 675 -30.27 -45.44 -40.89
N SER A 676 -31.03 -44.89 -39.96
CA SER A 676 -31.44 -43.49 -40.00
C SER A 676 -31.42 -42.85 -38.60
N ASN A 677 -31.49 -41.52 -38.54
CA ASN A 677 -31.58 -40.77 -37.28
C ASN A 677 -30.46 -41.07 -36.26
N LEU A 678 -29.21 -41.17 -36.72
CA LEU A 678 -28.04 -41.46 -35.89
C LEU A 678 -27.75 -40.28 -34.94
N ALA A 679 -27.62 -40.53 -33.64
CA ALA A 679 -27.30 -39.51 -32.63
C ALA A 679 -26.60 -40.09 -31.39
N LEU A 680 -26.00 -39.20 -30.59
CA LEU A 680 -25.44 -39.53 -29.29
C LEU A 680 -26.47 -39.36 -28.17
N TYR A 681 -26.42 -40.28 -27.21
CA TYR A 681 -27.26 -40.30 -26.02
C TYR A 681 -26.42 -40.47 -24.77
N ARG A 682 -26.86 -39.88 -23.67
CA ARG A 682 -26.36 -40.15 -22.32
C ARG A 682 -27.53 -40.66 -21.48
N GLY A 683 -27.46 -41.91 -21.05
CA GLY A 683 -28.63 -42.61 -20.50
C GLY A 683 -29.78 -42.61 -21.52
N GLY A 684 -30.96 -42.13 -21.10
CA GLY A 684 -32.13 -42.01 -21.97
C GLY A 684 -32.22 -40.72 -22.80
N SER A 685 -31.34 -39.75 -22.57
CA SER A 685 -31.45 -38.40 -23.15
C SER A 685 -30.51 -38.21 -24.33
N ARG A 686 -31.02 -37.66 -25.45
CA ARG A 686 -30.21 -37.27 -26.60
C ARG A 686 -29.33 -36.07 -26.24
N ILE A 687 -28.03 -36.14 -26.55
CA ILE A 687 -27.05 -35.09 -26.24
C ILE A 687 -26.42 -34.45 -27.48
N SER A 688 -26.77 -34.93 -28.69
CA SER A 688 -26.34 -34.35 -29.96
C SER A 688 -27.53 -34.00 -30.87
N GLU A 689 -27.22 -33.33 -31.98
CA GLU A 689 -28.10 -33.29 -33.14
C GLU A 689 -28.24 -34.67 -33.79
N ILE A 690 -29.32 -34.82 -34.57
CA ILE A 690 -29.62 -36.04 -35.33
C ILE A 690 -29.00 -35.94 -36.72
N ILE A 691 -28.30 -37.00 -37.14
CA ILE A 691 -27.90 -37.24 -38.52
C ILE A 691 -29.00 -38.11 -39.15
N ALA A 692 -29.91 -37.48 -39.90
CA ALA A 692 -31.08 -38.15 -40.46
C ALA A 692 -30.70 -39.31 -41.39
N GLU A 693 -29.72 -39.07 -42.27
CA GLU A 693 -29.19 -40.06 -43.22
C GLU A 693 -27.68 -40.20 -43.00
N PRO A 694 -27.24 -41.14 -42.14
CA PRO A 694 -25.81 -41.40 -41.96
C PRO A 694 -25.25 -41.96 -43.27
N ASN A 695 -24.27 -41.31 -43.90
CA ASN A 695 -23.68 -41.75 -45.18
C ASN A 695 -22.15 -41.52 -45.23
N ALA A 696 -21.49 -41.58 -44.06
CA ALA A 696 -20.07 -41.27 -43.92
C ALA A 696 -19.32 -42.39 -43.18
N ASP A 697 -18.00 -42.45 -43.34
CA ASP A 697 -17.17 -43.38 -42.57
C ASP A 697 -16.93 -42.88 -41.12
N SER A 698 -17.08 -41.58 -40.90
CA SER A 698 -16.89 -40.90 -39.60
C SER A 698 -18.00 -39.88 -39.35
N TYR A 699 -18.49 -39.85 -38.11
CA TYR A 699 -19.62 -39.06 -37.66
C TYR A 699 -19.18 -38.11 -36.55
N LYS A 700 -19.14 -36.81 -36.86
CA LYS A 700 -18.75 -35.76 -35.93
C LYS A 700 -19.98 -35.17 -35.24
N PHE A 701 -19.97 -35.21 -33.91
CA PHE A 701 -20.93 -34.54 -33.06
C PHE A 701 -20.25 -33.35 -32.37
N ALA A 702 -20.79 -32.15 -32.56
CA ALA A 702 -20.26 -30.89 -32.04
C ALA A 702 -21.27 -30.23 -31.10
N ASP A 703 -20.84 -29.16 -30.42
CA ASP A 703 -21.64 -28.35 -29.49
C ASP A 703 -22.29 -29.18 -28.37
N LEU A 704 -21.61 -30.27 -28.00
CA LEU A 704 -22.03 -31.15 -26.92
C LEU A 704 -21.93 -30.42 -25.58
N ARG A 705 -22.84 -30.76 -24.66
CA ARG A 705 -22.84 -30.30 -23.26
C ARG A 705 -22.85 -31.49 -22.30
N ALA A 706 -22.06 -32.52 -22.62
CA ALA A 706 -22.01 -33.74 -21.83
C ALA A 706 -21.05 -33.57 -20.64
N GLY A 707 -21.60 -33.21 -19.48
CA GLY A 707 -20.85 -33.06 -18.24
C GLY A 707 -20.45 -34.40 -17.60
N VAL A 708 -19.18 -34.51 -17.20
CA VAL A 708 -18.57 -35.62 -16.47
C VAL A 708 -18.06 -35.07 -15.14
N ARG A 709 -18.56 -35.58 -14.02
CA ARG A 709 -18.13 -35.08 -12.70
C ARG A 709 -16.71 -35.55 -12.38
N ALA A 710 -15.99 -34.72 -11.61
CA ALA A 710 -14.64 -35.00 -11.18
C ALA A 710 -14.56 -36.37 -10.47
N GLY A 711 -13.70 -37.25 -10.95
CA GLY A 711 -13.50 -38.60 -10.41
C GLY A 711 -14.64 -39.58 -10.68
N ASP A 712 -15.57 -39.20 -11.54
CA ASP A 712 -16.74 -39.99 -11.94
C ASP A 712 -16.69 -40.27 -13.45
N SER A 713 -17.66 -41.04 -13.92
CA SER A 713 -17.75 -41.44 -15.31
C SER A 713 -19.17 -41.40 -15.86
N VAL A 714 -19.26 -41.28 -17.18
CA VAL A 714 -20.54 -41.27 -17.89
C VAL A 714 -20.50 -42.19 -19.10
N ASP A 715 -21.60 -42.91 -19.32
CA ASP A 715 -21.79 -43.69 -20.53
C ASP A 715 -22.40 -42.82 -21.64
N ILE A 716 -21.84 -42.96 -22.84
CA ILE A 716 -22.25 -42.31 -24.08
C ILE A 716 -22.61 -43.40 -25.07
N PHE A 717 -23.85 -43.38 -25.55
CA PHE A 717 -24.38 -44.34 -26.50
C PHE A 717 -24.53 -43.71 -27.87
N VAL A 718 -24.16 -44.45 -28.91
CA VAL A 718 -24.52 -44.14 -30.29
C VAL A 718 -25.81 -44.89 -30.59
N LYS A 719 -26.88 -44.20 -30.98
CA LYS A 719 -28.16 -44.83 -31.30
C LYS A 719 -28.67 -44.39 -32.67
N ALA A 720 -29.40 -45.28 -33.35
CA ALA A 720 -30.05 -45.02 -34.63
C ALA A 720 -31.41 -45.74 -34.72
N ASP A 721 -32.23 -45.32 -35.68
CA ASP A 721 -33.41 -46.06 -36.11
C ASP A 721 -33.00 -47.08 -37.19
N LEU A 722 -33.56 -48.28 -37.11
CA LEU A 722 -33.32 -49.38 -38.03
C LEU A 722 -34.54 -49.57 -38.94
N ASP A 723 -34.32 -49.63 -40.25
CA ASP A 723 -35.31 -50.05 -41.23
C ASP A 723 -35.50 -51.58 -41.18
N LEU A 724 -36.55 -52.09 -41.84
CA LEU A 724 -36.89 -53.52 -41.92
C LEU A 724 -35.80 -54.35 -42.60
N SER A 725 -34.99 -53.73 -43.45
CA SER A 725 -33.91 -54.38 -44.20
C SER A 725 -32.57 -54.42 -43.45
N ALA A 726 -32.44 -53.72 -42.31
CA ALA A 726 -31.18 -53.65 -41.57
C ALA A 726 -30.75 -55.03 -41.06
N ASP A 727 -29.48 -55.38 -41.26
CA ASP A 727 -28.89 -56.67 -40.89
C ASP A 727 -27.35 -56.56 -40.76
N GLY A 728 -26.74 -57.54 -40.11
CA GLY A 728 -25.29 -57.69 -39.93
C GLY A 728 -24.75 -57.11 -38.63
N THR A 729 -23.42 -57.06 -38.50
CA THR A 729 -22.75 -56.66 -37.24
C THR A 729 -22.12 -55.29 -37.39
N VAL A 730 -22.39 -54.37 -36.46
CA VAL A 730 -21.84 -53.00 -36.45
C VAL A 730 -20.87 -52.80 -35.29
N LYS A 731 -19.90 -51.91 -35.48
CA LYS A 731 -18.92 -51.52 -34.46
C LYS A 731 -18.34 -50.14 -34.76
N PHE A 732 -18.09 -49.35 -33.71
CA PHE A 732 -17.50 -48.02 -33.81
C PHE A 732 -16.19 -47.91 -33.04
N PHE A 733 -15.38 -46.92 -33.36
CA PHE A 733 -14.29 -46.44 -32.50
C PHE A 733 -14.32 -44.92 -32.35
N VAL A 734 -13.76 -44.41 -31.25
CA VAL A 734 -13.61 -42.95 -31.06
C VAL A 734 -12.41 -42.44 -31.86
N GLU A 735 -12.68 -41.76 -32.96
CA GLU A 735 -11.65 -41.13 -33.80
C GLU A 735 -11.05 -39.90 -33.10
N SER A 736 -11.89 -39.04 -32.53
CA SER A 736 -11.43 -37.90 -31.74
C SER A 736 -12.47 -37.44 -30.72
N ALA A 737 -12.01 -36.78 -29.66
CA ALA A 737 -12.87 -36.09 -28.70
C ALA A 737 -12.24 -34.75 -28.30
N ARG A 738 -13.07 -33.84 -27.82
CA ARG A 738 -12.65 -32.60 -27.15
C ARG A 738 -13.47 -32.42 -25.89
N ALA A 739 -12.80 -32.05 -24.82
CA ALA A 739 -13.41 -31.70 -23.55
C ALA A 739 -12.69 -30.48 -22.95
N MET A 740 -13.35 -29.81 -22.01
CA MET A 740 -12.78 -28.70 -21.26
C MET A 740 -13.23 -28.76 -19.80
N GLY A 741 -12.43 -28.21 -18.89
CA GLY A 741 -12.85 -28.00 -17.50
C GLY A 741 -14.06 -27.09 -17.41
N GLU A 742 -15.05 -27.48 -16.60
CA GLU A 742 -16.29 -26.74 -16.45
C GLU A 742 -16.08 -25.38 -15.78
N ASN A 743 -15.13 -25.27 -14.85
CA ASN A 743 -14.82 -24.04 -14.13
C ASN A 743 -13.62 -23.30 -14.74
N SER A 744 -12.54 -24.04 -15.03
CA SER A 744 -11.29 -23.50 -15.54
C SER A 744 -11.38 -23.05 -17.00
N LYS A 745 -12.31 -23.63 -17.76
CA LYS A 745 -12.45 -23.46 -19.22
C LYS A 745 -11.21 -23.89 -20.02
N ILE A 746 -10.32 -24.65 -19.40
CA ILE A 746 -9.08 -25.11 -20.02
C ILE A 746 -9.34 -26.42 -20.78
N PRO A 747 -8.79 -26.60 -21.99
CA PRO A 747 -8.91 -27.84 -22.73
C PRO A 747 -8.37 -29.03 -21.92
N ALA A 748 -9.15 -30.11 -21.85
CA ALA A 748 -8.72 -31.33 -21.19
C ALA A 748 -7.85 -32.19 -22.11
N ALA A 749 -6.80 -32.79 -21.56
CA ALA A 749 -6.05 -33.84 -22.23
C ALA A 749 -6.97 -35.05 -22.47
N ILE A 750 -6.95 -35.60 -23.70
CA ILE A 750 -7.79 -36.72 -24.09
C ILE A 750 -6.95 -37.98 -24.19
N ASN A 751 -7.18 -38.91 -23.26
CA ASN A 751 -6.49 -40.18 -23.14
C ASN A 751 -7.31 -41.32 -23.78
N ASN A 752 -6.61 -42.37 -24.22
CA ASN A 752 -7.19 -43.56 -24.87
C ASN A 752 -7.99 -43.25 -26.15
N ARG A 753 -7.44 -42.40 -27.02
CA ARG A 753 -7.99 -42.17 -28.37
C ARG A 753 -7.97 -43.48 -29.16
N GLY A 754 -8.97 -43.70 -30.01
CA GLY A 754 -9.07 -44.91 -30.82
C GLY A 754 -9.77 -46.10 -30.14
N VAL A 755 -10.35 -45.92 -28.95
CA VAL A 755 -11.07 -47.00 -28.27
C VAL A 755 -12.28 -47.47 -29.08
N ALA A 756 -12.41 -48.79 -29.24
CA ALA A 756 -13.53 -49.42 -29.96
C ALA A 756 -14.68 -49.78 -29.02
N SER A 757 -15.92 -49.68 -29.50
CA SER A 757 -17.12 -50.12 -28.79
C SER A 757 -17.22 -51.66 -28.77
N PRO A 758 -18.11 -52.23 -27.93
CA PRO A 758 -18.62 -53.57 -28.15
C PRO A 758 -19.27 -53.71 -29.55
N GLU A 759 -19.33 -54.94 -30.04
CA GLU A 759 -20.00 -55.31 -31.29
C GLU A 759 -21.51 -55.42 -31.07
N VAL A 760 -22.30 -55.01 -32.06
CA VAL A 760 -23.76 -55.13 -32.03
C VAL A 760 -24.21 -55.90 -33.26
N GLU A 761 -24.79 -57.07 -33.03
CA GLU A 761 -25.42 -57.87 -34.08
C GLU A 761 -26.85 -57.39 -34.29
N ILE A 762 -27.18 -57.01 -35.52
CA ILE A 762 -28.51 -56.61 -35.94
C ILE A 762 -29.14 -57.79 -36.64
N THR A 763 -30.34 -58.14 -36.21
CA THR A 763 -31.08 -59.27 -36.77
C THR A 763 -32.43 -58.84 -37.30
N GLN A 764 -32.95 -59.58 -38.29
CA GLN A 764 -34.30 -59.42 -38.79
C GLN A 764 -35.27 -60.33 -38.03
N THR A 765 -36.54 -59.93 -37.98
CA THR A 765 -37.61 -60.78 -37.43
C THR A 765 -37.96 -61.86 -38.44
N VAL A 766 -37.46 -63.08 -38.27
CA VAL A 766 -37.66 -64.19 -39.23
C VAL A 766 -38.40 -65.36 -38.59
N LEU A 767 -39.46 -65.83 -39.25
CA LEU A 767 -40.17 -67.07 -38.92
C LEU A 767 -39.98 -68.08 -40.06
N GLN A 768 -39.51 -69.29 -39.74
CA GLN A 768 -39.47 -70.38 -40.71
C GLN A 768 -40.70 -71.26 -40.53
N ILE A 769 -41.31 -71.68 -41.64
CA ILE A 769 -42.34 -72.72 -41.66
C ILE A 769 -41.95 -73.82 -42.64
N LYS A 770 -42.28 -75.07 -42.30
CA LYS A 770 -42.08 -76.24 -43.16
C LYS A 770 -43.21 -77.23 -42.94
N SER A 771 -43.76 -77.82 -44.00
CA SER A 771 -44.69 -78.95 -43.85
C SER A 771 -43.94 -80.21 -43.42
N LEU A 772 -44.57 -81.01 -42.56
CA LEU A 772 -44.00 -82.26 -42.05
C LEU A 772 -44.65 -83.48 -42.69
N SER A 773 -45.96 -83.62 -42.50
CA SER A 773 -46.70 -84.77 -43.01
C SER A 773 -48.16 -84.42 -43.24
N GLY A 774 -48.79 -85.14 -44.18
CA GLY A 774 -50.24 -85.27 -44.23
C GLY A 774 -50.75 -86.27 -43.20
N GLY A 775 -52.06 -86.31 -43.01
CA GLY A 775 -52.73 -87.21 -42.08
C GLY A 775 -53.89 -87.96 -42.74
N ASN A 776 -54.87 -88.37 -41.95
CA ASN A 776 -56.07 -89.03 -42.45
C ASN A 776 -57.30 -88.43 -41.76
N ALA A 777 -58.43 -88.42 -42.46
CA ALA A 777 -59.73 -88.07 -41.93
C ALA A 777 -60.67 -89.28 -42.05
N VAL A 778 -61.00 -89.90 -40.92
CA VAL A 778 -61.90 -91.07 -40.89
C VAL A 778 -63.34 -90.59 -40.79
N LYS A 779 -64.20 -91.06 -41.70
CA LYS A 779 -65.62 -90.66 -41.76
C LYS A 779 -66.35 -90.97 -40.46
N GLY A 780 -67.09 -89.99 -39.94
CA GLY A 780 -67.81 -90.09 -38.67
C GLY A 780 -66.95 -89.85 -37.41
N GLN A 781 -65.63 -89.62 -37.55
CA GLN A 781 -64.75 -89.26 -36.43
C GLN A 781 -64.59 -87.75 -36.27
N LYS A 782 -64.36 -87.33 -35.03
CA LYS A 782 -64.02 -85.95 -34.66
C LYS A 782 -62.54 -85.83 -34.38
N GLU A 783 -62.00 -84.62 -34.51
CA GLU A 783 -60.58 -84.31 -34.23
C GLU A 783 -59.59 -85.18 -35.01
N ASN A 784 -59.85 -85.37 -36.31
CA ASN A 784 -58.91 -86.03 -37.22
C ASN A 784 -57.71 -85.11 -37.48
N LYS A 785 -56.49 -85.62 -37.26
CA LYS A 785 -55.26 -84.91 -37.64
C LYS A 785 -55.02 -85.07 -39.14
N ILE A 786 -55.09 -83.97 -39.89
CA ILE A 786 -54.99 -84.00 -41.35
C ILE A 786 -53.67 -83.45 -41.88
N ALA A 787 -52.93 -82.65 -41.11
CA ALA A 787 -51.61 -82.15 -41.49
C ALA A 787 -50.78 -81.73 -40.28
N SER A 788 -49.47 -81.72 -40.44
CA SER A 788 -48.50 -81.24 -39.45
C SER A 788 -47.51 -80.27 -40.09
N PHE A 789 -47.21 -79.16 -39.41
CA PHE A 789 -46.26 -78.14 -39.84
C PHE A 789 -45.27 -77.83 -38.70
N ASN A 790 -44.00 -77.60 -39.02
CA ASN A 790 -43.02 -77.11 -38.06
C ASN A 790 -42.82 -75.61 -38.27
N LEU A 791 -42.99 -74.84 -37.20
CA LEU A 791 -42.67 -73.42 -37.15
C LEU A 791 -41.41 -73.24 -36.30
N SER A 792 -40.44 -72.47 -36.78
CA SER A 792 -39.21 -72.13 -36.04
C SER A 792 -39.07 -70.62 -35.96
N ASN A 793 -38.97 -70.07 -34.75
CA ASN A 793 -38.64 -68.66 -34.57
C ASN A 793 -37.13 -68.46 -34.71
N ASN A 794 -36.69 -67.95 -35.86
CA ASN A 794 -35.29 -67.65 -36.14
C ASN A 794 -34.93 -66.19 -35.81
N ALA A 795 -35.84 -65.42 -35.23
CA ALA A 795 -35.58 -64.06 -34.76
C ALA A 795 -34.90 -64.07 -33.38
N ALA A 796 -34.14 -63.01 -33.09
CA ALA A 796 -33.61 -62.76 -31.75
C ALA A 796 -34.68 -62.27 -30.75
N GLU A 797 -35.90 -61.98 -31.23
CA GLU A 797 -37.05 -61.56 -30.42
C GLU A 797 -38.19 -62.59 -30.42
N LYS A 798 -39.11 -62.47 -29.45
CA LYS A 798 -40.35 -63.25 -29.43
C LYS A 798 -41.23 -62.89 -30.63
N VAL A 799 -41.75 -63.89 -31.34
CA VAL A 799 -42.60 -63.71 -32.52
C VAL A 799 -44.02 -64.17 -32.21
N ARG A 800 -44.99 -63.27 -32.36
CA ARG A 800 -46.43 -63.54 -32.20
C ARG A 800 -47.03 -63.93 -33.54
N LEU A 801 -47.73 -65.06 -33.59
CA LEU A 801 -48.50 -65.48 -34.77
C LEU A 801 -49.85 -64.77 -34.80
N ASP A 802 -50.24 -64.25 -35.96
CA ASP A 802 -51.51 -63.53 -36.13
C ASP A 802 -52.58 -64.40 -36.82
N ARG A 803 -52.29 -64.92 -38.02
CA ARG A 803 -53.18 -65.78 -38.81
C ARG A 803 -52.44 -66.67 -39.78
N ALA A 804 -53.07 -67.76 -40.21
CA ALA A 804 -52.66 -68.59 -41.34
C ALA A 804 -53.80 -68.74 -42.34
N ILE A 805 -53.44 -68.76 -43.62
CA ILE A 805 -54.34 -69.02 -44.74
C ILE A 805 -54.02 -70.39 -45.31
N ILE A 806 -55.00 -71.27 -45.26
CA ILE A 806 -54.90 -72.66 -45.71
C ILE A 806 -55.59 -72.77 -47.06
N ASN A 807 -54.88 -73.33 -48.03
CA ASN A 807 -55.44 -73.68 -49.31
C ASN A 807 -55.60 -75.19 -49.44
N SER A 808 -56.73 -75.64 -50.00
CA SER A 808 -56.99 -77.07 -50.21
C SER A 808 -57.67 -77.35 -51.56
N PHE A 809 -57.34 -78.48 -52.17
CA PHE A 809 -57.92 -78.93 -53.45
C PHE A 809 -57.88 -80.46 -53.56
N GLY A 810 -58.75 -81.04 -54.40
CA GLY A 810 -58.80 -82.49 -54.66
C GLY A 810 -59.66 -82.82 -55.87
N SER A 811 -59.42 -83.97 -56.49
CA SER A 811 -60.10 -84.43 -57.72
C SER A 811 -61.53 -84.94 -57.47
N ALA A 812 -61.82 -85.40 -56.25
CA ALA A 812 -63.12 -85.94 -55.83
C ALA A 812 -63.83 -85.09 -54.76
N GLY A 813 -63.30 -83.91 -54.41
CA GLY A 813 -63.82 -83.03 -53.36
C GLY A 813 -62.74 -82.06 -52.83
N ASN A 814 -63.16 -81.04 -52.08
CA ASN A 814 -62.26 -80.12 -51.36
C ASN A 814 -62.60 -80.06 -49.86
N LEU A 815 -61.71 -79.48 -49.05
CA LEU A 815 -61.93 -79.27 -47.62
C LEU A 815 -63.00 -78.19 -47.43
N SER A 816 -64.26 -78.59 -47.36
CA SER A 816 -65.39 -77.68 -47.13
C SER A 816 -66.53 -78.35 -46.34
N ASN A 817 -67.38 -77.52 -45.75
CA ASN A 817 -68.54 -77.99 -44.99
C ASN A 817 -69.57 -78.72 -45.83
N ASN A 818 -69.69 -78.35 -47.11
CA ASN A 818 -70.58 -79.05 -48.05
C ASN A 818 -70.08 -80.46 -48.38
N ASN A 819 -68.77 -80.71 -48.23
CA ASN A 819 -68.16 -82.03 -48.42
C ASN A 819 -67.98 -82.78 -47.10
N GLY A 820 -68.76 -82.44 -46.06
CA GLY A 820 -68.82 -83.17 -44.79
C GLY A 820 -67.73 -82.84 -43.77
N PHE A 821 -66.94 -81.76 -43.96
CA PHE A 821 -65.91 -81.36 -43.01
C PHE A 821 -66.36 -80.21 -42.09
N SER A 822 -66.02 -80.24 -40.83
CA SER A 822 -66.35 -79.16 -39.89
C SER A 822 -65.26 -78.95 -38.85
N ASN A 823 -65.36 -77.87 -38.07
CA ASN A 823 -64.49 -77.62 -36.92
C ASN A 823 -62.97 -77.62 -37.23
N LEU A 824 -62.58 -77.08 -38.39
CA LEU A 824 -61.17 -76.92 -38.78
C LEU A 824 -60.43 -76.03 -37.77
N LYS A 825 -59.35 -76.52 -37.20
CA LYS A 825 -58.56 -75.80 -36.17
C LYS A 825 -57.11 -76.24 -36.18
N PHE A 826 -56.21 -75.33 -35.80
CA PHE A 826 -54.86 -75.72 -35.43
C PHE A 826 -54.79 -76.13 -33.95
N ALA A 827 -53.86 -77.03 -33.62
CA ALA A 827 -53.49 -77.38 -32.26
C ALA A 827 -52.01 -77.74 -32.18
N PHE A 828 -51.44 -77.66 -30.98
CA PHE A 828 -50.08 -78.10 -30.68
C PHE A 828 -50.08 -78.88 -29.37
N THR A 829 -49.03 -79.65 -29.12
CA THR A 829 -48.86 -80.36 -27.85
C THR A 829 -48.02 -79.50 -26.92
N ASP A 830 -48.54 -79.17 -25.73
CA ASP A 830 -47.78 -78.43 -24.71
C ASP A 830 -46.72 -79.31 -24.03
N ASP A 831 -45.84 -78.70 -23.24
CA ASP A 831 -44.74 -79.40 -22.53
C ASP A 831 -45.21 -80.55 -21.61
N ASN A 832 -46.50 -80.57 -21.23
CA ASN A 832 -47.09 -81.63 -20.42
C ASN A 832 -47.75 -82.73 -21.25
N GLY A 833 -47.53 -82.74 -22.58
CA GLY A 833 -48.13 -83.68 -23.50
C GLY A 833 -49.61 -83.42 -23.79
N ARG A 834 -50.16 -82.25 -23.42
CA ARG A 834 -51.59 -81.95 -23.62
C ARG A 834 -51.81 -81.23 -24.94
N LEU A 835 -52.79 -81.69 -25.71
CA LEU A 835 -53.22 -81.01 -26.94
C LEU A 835 -53.90 -79.67 -26.60
N ARG A 836 -53.36 -78.57 -27.11
CA ARG A 836 -53.88 -77.21 -26.97
C ARG A 836 -54.29 -76.67 -28.31
N GLN A 837 -55.50 -76.12 -28.40
CA GLN A 837 -55.95 -75.44 -29.60
C GLN A 837 -55.11 -74.17 -29.83
N ALA A 838 -54.60 -73.98 -31.03
CA ALA A 838 -53.89 -72.79 -31.48
C ALA A 838 -54.87 -71.86 -32.20
N GLY A 839 -55.41 -70.88 -31.46
CA GLY A 839 -56.25 -69.85 -32.06
C GLY A 839 -57.72 -70.22 -32.26
N SER A 840 -58.34 -69.68 -33.29
CA SER A 840 -59.77 -69.83 -33.59
C SER A 840 -60.10 -71.20 -34.20
N ARG A 841 -61.37 -71.58 -34.09
CA ARG A 841 -61.94 -72.77 -34.76
C ARG A 841 -62.90 -72.31 -35.83
N LEU A 842 -62.74 -72.85 -37.04
CA LEU A 842 -63.67 -72.62 -38.14
C LEU A 842 -64.71 -73.74 -38.18
N SER A 843 -65.91 -73.46 -37.67
CA SER A 843 -66.99 -74.46 -37.60
C SER A 843 -67.47 -74.90 -38.99
N ARG A 844 -67.41 -74.02 -39.99
CA ARG A 844 -67.84 -74.27 -41.37
C ARG A 844 -66.73 -73.89 -42.35
N PRO A 845 -65.78 -74.80 -42.64
CA PRO A 845 -64.76 -74.53 -43.66
C PRO A 845 -65.40 -74.34 -45.03
N VAL A 846 -64.81 -73.48 -45.86
CA VAL A 846 -65.26 -73.19 -47.22
C VAL A 846 -64.32 -73.81 -48.24
N ALA A 847 -64.83 -73.96 -49.46
CA ALA A 847 -64.03 -74.39 -50.60
C ALA A 847 -62.77 -73.53 -50.77
N ASP A 848 -61.67 -74.20 -51.09
CA ASP A 848 -60.39 -73.63 -51.55
C ASP A 848 -59.57 -72.87 -50.51
N VAL A 849 -60.09 -71.83 -49.85
CA VAL A 849 -59.32 -70.92 -48.98
C VAL A 849 -59.97 -70.77 -47.62
N ASN A 850 -59.26 -71.13 -46.55
CA ASN A 850 -59.70 -70.99 -45.16
C ASN A 850 -58.70 -70.16 -44.36
N GLU A 851 -59.19 -69.25 -43.51
CA GLU A 851 -58.35 -68.42 -42.64
C GLU A 851 -58.58 -68.79 -41.17
N ILE A 852 -57.48 -68.97 -40.42
CA ILE A 852 -57.51 -69.23 -38.98
C ILE A 852 -56.61 -68.20 -38.29
N SER A 853 -57.14 -67.53 -37.26
CA SER A 853 -56.35 -66.61 -36.43
C SER A 853 -55.75 -67.36 -35.25
N PHE A 854 -54.51 -67.05 -34.86
CA PHE A 854 -53.80 -67.73 -33.78
C PHE A 854 -54.06 -67.20 -32.37
N GLY A 855 -54.88 -66.15 -32.23
CA GLY A 855 -55.30 -65.65 -30.91
C GLY A 855 -54.16 -65.14 -30.01
N GLY A 856 -52.96 -64.93 -30.55
CA GLY A 856 -51.80 -64.44 -29.81
C GLY A 856 -50.83 -65.50 -29.30
N LEU A 857 -50.86 -66.71 -29.87
CA LEU A 857 -49.77 -67.67 -29.75
C LEU A 857 -48.44 -66.99 -30.15
N SER A 858 -47.41 -67.14 -29.33
CA SER A 858 -46.08 -66.59 -29.57
C SER A 858 -45.02 -67.65 -29.40
N LEU A 859 -43.93 -67.52 -30.14
CA LEU A 859 -42.74 -68.36 -30.05
C LEU A 859 -41.59 -67.54 -29.47
N ASP A 860 -40.91 -68.05 -28.45
CA ASP A 860 -39.66 -67.52 -27.91
C ASP A 860 -38.50 -67.64 -28.95
N PRO A 861 -37.43 -66.83 -28.86
CA PRO A 861 -36.28 -66.93 -29.75
C PRO A 861 -35.71 -68.36 -29.81
N GLY A 862 -35.54 -68.90 -31.02
CA GLY A 862 -35.06 -70.27 -31.24
C GLY A 862 -36.07 -71.39 -30.97
N GLU A 863 -37.30 -71.07 -30.55
CA GLU A 863 -38.33 -72.07 -30.29
C GLU A 863 -38.81 -72.74 -31.59
N ASN A 864 -39.04 -74.06 -31.51
CA ASN A 864 -39.67 -74.85 -32.57
C ASN A 864 -41.04 -75.34 -32.08
N LEU A 865 -42.08 -75.12 -32.88
CA LEU A 865 -43.45 -75.53 -32.57
C LEU A 865 -44.00 -76.41 -33.70
N ILE A 866 -44.41 -77.63 -33.34
CA ILE A 866 -45.19 -78.48 -34.24
C ILE A 866 -46.67 -78.08 -34.14
N LEU A 867 -47.19 -77.59 -35.24
CA LEU A 867 -48.57 -77.14 -35.40
C LEU A 867 -49.34 -78.13 -36.26
N ASP A 868 -50.28 -78.82 -35.63
CA ASP A 868 -51.12 -79.84 -36.24
C ASP A 868 -52.48 -79.24 -36.64
N LEU A 869 -52.94 -79.56 -37.84
CA LEU A 869 -54.25 -79.17 -38.35
C LEU A 869 -55.25 -80.30 -38.12
N PHE A 870 -56.39 -79.97 -37.53
CA PHE A 870 -57.45 -80.90 -37.17
C PHE A 870 -58.79 -80.51 -37.78
N LEU A 871 -59.63 -81.50 -38.12
CA LEU A 871 -61.04 -81.30 -38.49
C LEU A 871 -61.93 -82.45 -38.02
N ASP A 872 -63.24 -82.24 -38.02
CA ASP A 872 -64.25 -83.28 -37.86
C ASP A 872 -64.75 -83.70 -39.24
N ALA A 873 -64.84 -85.02 -39.50
CA ALA A 873 -65.36 -85.58 -40.74
C ALA A 873 -66.69 -86.30 -40.47
N ASP A 874 -67.77 -85.86 -41.12
CA ASP A 874 -69.08 -86.53 -41.03
C ASP A 874 -69.06 -87.86 -41.82
N LYS A 875 -70.05 -88.72 -41.59
CA LYS A 875 -70.23 -89.97 -42.36
C LYS A 875 -70.41 -89.71 -43.87
N THR A 876 -70.81 -88.50 -44.24
CA THR A 876 -70.98 -88.06 -45.63
C THR A 876 -69.75 -87.34 -46.18
N ALA A 877 -68.59 -87.38 -45.50
CA ALA A 877 -67.41 -86.68 -46.00
C ALA A 877 -66.95 -87.23 -47.36
N VAL A 878 -66.57 -86.34 -48.28
CA VAL A 878 -66.26 -86.67 -49.68
C VAL A 878 -64.84 -86.25 -50.05
N GLY A 879 -64.12 -87.15 -50.74
CA GLY A 879 -62.84 -86.87 -51.40
C GLY A 879 -61.75 -87.86 -50.97
N ASP A 880 -61.39 -88.83 -51.81
CA ASP A 880 -60.45 -89.91 -51.45
C ASP A 880 -59.08 -89.38 -50.98
N GLN A 881 -58.56 -88.35 -51.65
CA GLN A 881 -57.33 -87.66 -51.30
C GLN A 881 -57.52 -86.15 -51.47
N ILE A 882 -57.25 -85.40 -50.41
CA ILE A 882 -57.33 -83.94 -50.41
C ILE A 882 -55.93 -83.37 -50.14
N SER A 883 -55.45 -82.58 -51.09
CA SER A 883 -54.21 -81.82 -50.98
C SER A 883 -54.46 -80.53 -50.22
N LEU A 884 -53.55 -80.15 -49.33
CA LEU A 884 -53.55 -78.85 -48.67
C LEU A 884 -52.14 -78.31 -48.45
N PHE A 885 -52.04 -77.00 -48.30
CA PHE A 885 -50.83 -76.30 -47.87
C PHE A 885 -51.19 -75.00 -47.15
N ILE A 886 -50.27 -74.48 -46.35
CA ILE A 886 -50.40 -73.12 -45.81
C ILE A 886 -49.92 -72.18 -46.91
N ARG A 887 -50.85 -71.41 -47.48
CA ARG A 887 -50.56 -70.41 -48.52
C ARG A 887 -49.76 -69.24 -47.95
N ASP A 888 -50.17 -68.77 -46.79
CA ASP A 888 -49.57 -67.61 -46.13
C ASP A 888 -49.75 -67.77 -44.62
N ILE A 889 -48.78 -67.28 -43.86
CA ILE A 889 -48.86 -67.14 -42.41
C ILE A 889 -48.27 -65.79 -42.06
N THR A 890 -49.00 -64.99 -41.27
CA THR A 890 -48.52 -63.69 -40.82
C THR A 890 -48.16 -63.77 -39.35
N ALA A 891 -46.98 -63.26 -39.03
CA ALA A 891 -46.49 -63.14 -37.67
C ALA A 891 -45.82 -61.78 -37.47
N ARG A 892 -45.66 -61.34 -36.22
CA ARG A 892 -45.04 -60.07 -35.86
C ARG A 892 -44.08 -60.22 -34.70
N GLY A 893 -42.96 -59.52 -34.77
CA GLY A 893 -42.03 -59.38 -33.66
C GLY A 893 -42.69 -58.63 -32.51
N GLN A 894 -42.53 -59.12 -31.29
CA GLN A 894 -43.17 -58.53 -30.12
C GLN A 894 -42.45 -57.27 -29.63
N LEU A 895 -41.14 -57.17 -29.84
CA LEU A 895 -40.31 -56.03 -29.45
C LEU A 895 -40.20 -55.00 -30.57
N SER A 896 -40.06 -55.44 -31.82
CA SER A 896 -40.00 -54.59 -33.01
C SER A 896 -41.37 -54.08 -33.45
N GLY A 897 -42.43 -54.88 -33.25
CA GLY A 897 -43.77 -54.62 -33.77
C GLY A 897 -43.90 -54.84 -35.27
N VAL A 898 -42.85 -55.33 -35.94
CA VAL A 898 -42.82 -55.47 -37.41
C VAL A 898 -43.26 -56.86 -37.85
N ASN A 899 -43.78 -56.95 -39.07
CA ASN A 899 -44.14 -58.23 -39.67
C ASN A 899 -42.88 -59.08 -39.85
N ALA A 900 -42.94 -60.33 -39.38
CA ALA A 900 -41.88 -61.29 -39.57
C ALA A 900 -41.75 -61.64 -41.05
N ILE A 901 -40.51 -61.77 -41.52
CA ILE A 901 -40.19 -62.38 -42.80
C ILE A 901 -40.46 -63.87 -42.64
N VAL A 902 -41.46 -64.38 -43.38
CA VAL A 902 -41.84 -65.78 -43.31
C VAL A 902 -41.19 -66.57 -44.43
N ASN A 903 -40.25 -67.42 -44.05
CA ASN A 903 -39.57 -68.32 -44.98
C ASN A 903 -40.31 -69.66 -45.04
N GLY A 904 -40.58 -70.16 -46.24
CA GLY A 904 -41.24 -71.45 -46.46
C GLY A 904 -42.78 -71.40 -46.58
N ALA A 905 -43.37 -70.21 -46.68
CA ALA A 905 -44.75 -70.02 -47.14
C ALA A 905 -44.75 -69.51 -48.61
N PRO A 906 -45.57 -70.05 -49.53
CA PRO A 906 -46.43 -71.22 -49.35
C PRO A 906 -45.65 -72.49 -48.99
N THR A 907 -46.18 -73.32 -48.09
CA THR A 907 -45.53 -74.59 -47.73
C THR A 907 -45.66 -75.62 -48.84
N ASP A 908 -44.81 -76.66 -48.82
CA ASP A 908 -45.02 -77.81 -49.71
C ASP A 908 -46.39 -78.44 -49.44
N THR A 909 -47.03 -78.93 -50.51
CA THR A 909 -48.35 -79.56 -50.44
C THR A 909 -48.26 -80.89 -49.70
N VAL A 910 -49.14 -81.07 -48.72
CA VAL A 910 -49.36 -82.36 -48.06
C VAL A 910 -50.73 -82.92 -48.47
N VAL A 911 -50.85 -84.23 -48.48
CA VAL A 911 -52.09 -84.93 -48.84
C VAL A 911 -52.62 -85.65 -47.62
N PHE A 912 -53.91 -85.49 -47.32
CA PHE A 912 -54.59 -86.35 -46.36
C PHE A 912 -55.60 -87.24 -47.05
N ASN A 913 -55.70 -88.49 -46.60
CA ASN A 913 -56.67 -89.45 -47.13
C ASN A 913 -57.98 -89.32 -46.35
N VAL A 914 -59.11 -89.60 -47.02
CA VAL A 914 -60.41 -89.70 -46.37
C VAL A 914 -60.83 -91.17 -46.33
N ASP A 915 -60.74 -91.76 -45.15
CA ASP A 915 -60.92 -93.20 -44.95
C ASP A 915 -62.34 -93.48 -44.44
N GLU A 916 -62.89 -94.64 -44.80
CA GLU A 916 -64.13 -95.15 -44.18
C GLU A 916 -63.87 -95.52 -42.71
N ALA A 917 -64.89 -95.41 -41.85
CA ALA A 917 -64.80 -95.97 -40.50
C ALA A 917 -64.92 -97.49 -40.56
N ASP A 918 -63.91 -98.20 -40.02
CA ASP A 918 -63.96 -99.65 -39.78
C ASP A 918 -65.10 -100.07 -38.83
#